data_AF-A0A1C5ZC13-F1
#
_entry.id   AF-A0A1C5ZC13-F1
#
_cell.length_a   1.000
_cell.length_b   1.000
_cell.length_c   1.000
_cell.angle_alpha   90.00
_cell.angle_beta   90.00
_cell.angle_gamma   90.00
#
_symmetry.space_group_name_H-M   'P 1'
#
loop_
_entity.id
_entity.type
_entity.pdbx_description
1 polymer ?
#
loop_
_entity_poly.entity_id
_entity_poly.type
_entity_poly.pdbx_seq_one_letter_code
_entity_poly.pdbx_strand_id
1 'polypeptide(L)'
;MTVMEERFELASQRILEIEKEKRMPEQFQRYFAENADYLGVLLEEYKWIASGAMREASLQELERHNESCFIDLMGRNYETSYANPDWAYAQLGETFGQLLSAVAAELRSLPAFIYEQDLEGITIRLELFVEIYCAFAESFEETKEAPEYSRIRDIFYWFASDYAELTAEHAIRHTVDWGQRFALDIIENADLSDIRYLFWFGEYIADDQWKLAEHLNGLPEEKIQKIADTYTEGFRKGFELAKKPLDKKKSVQIRYPLGFERVVKAAIENFRKMGLEPVIARTPASFAEGRRVFRLGFFGGAVNRQFDYDHENDKALYLDKKYVHRMLECRKNAWEEYKDMAVVHAGPAVIEAFGEEPFEPASKEHLLTLSVEQQKLYVEYQSQAGAMTNEYIDPEERSFTCIAFPVPGIGEHFPEIFDEVLKINTLDYKTYETIQQHLIDALDKAAWVEIKGRGDNHTDMKVMLHTLNNPAQETNFENCVADVNIPVGEVFTSPKLTGTEGVLHVPQTFLRGMQYNDLELQFRDGMITKYTCRNFEKEAENEKLLQDGVLYHHDTLPIGEFAIGTNTTAYMVARRYEINDKLPVLIAEKTGPHFAVGDTCYSYEEDRMTYNPDGKAIIARDNEVSALRHTDPEKAYFNCHTDITIPYAELAEVTAVCADGTRIGLIKDGFFVLDGTEELNLPLYQG
;
A
#
# COMPACT_ATOMS: atom_id res chain seq x y z
N MET A 1 -34.55 -5.56 20.22
CA MET A 1 -34.62 -4.48 19.24
C MET A 1 -34.01 -3.23 19.84
N THR A 2 -32.72 -3.09 19.63
CA THR A 2 -32.00 -1.82 19.77
C THR A 2 -32.48 -0.87 18.66
N VAL A 3 -32.18 0.43 18.80
CA VAL A 3 -32.50 1.42 17.73
C VAL A 3 -31.83 1.03 16.41
N MET A 4 -30.63 0.46 16.45
CA MET A 4 -29.92 0.01 15.25
C MET A 4 -30.60 -1.19 14.59
N GLU A 5 -31.08 -2.17 15.37
CA GLU A 5 -31.84 -3.31 14.84
C GLU A 5 -33.14 -2.85 14.16
N GLU A 6 -33.84 -1.86 14.73
CA GLU A 6 -35.06 -1.30 14.12
C GLU A 6 -34.76 -0.56 12.80
N ARG A 7 -33.71 0.28 12.77
CA ARG A 7 -33.26 0.96 11.54
C ARG A 7 -32.90 -0.03 10.44
N PHE A 8 -32.10 -1.05 10.78
CA PHE A 8 -31.73 -2.12 9.86
C PHE A 8 -32.95 -2.84 9.28
N GLU A 9 -33.91 -3.23 10.12
CA GLU A 9 -35.13 -3.93 9.67
C GLU A 9 -35.97 -3.06 8.74
N LEU A 10 -36.15 -1.77 9.06
CA LEU A 10 -36.92 -0.83 8.22
C LEU A 10 -36.24 -0.60 6.86
N ALA A 11 -34.93 -0.35 6.84
CA ALA A 11 -34.18 -0.16 5.60
C ALA A 11 -34.20 -1.44 4.74
N SER A 12 -34.02 -2.61 5.37
CA SER A 12 -34.07 -3.91 4.70
C SER A 12 -35.43 -4.20 4.07
N GLN A 13 -36.52 -3.97 4.82
CA GLN A 13 -37.88 -4.16 4.31
C GLN A 13 -38.14 -3.25 3.12
N ARG A 14 -37.72 -1.98 3.22
CA ARG A 14 -37.89 -1.01 2.16
C ARG A 14 -37.15 -1.40 0.88
N ILE A 15 -35.92 -1.91 0.98
CA ILE A 15 -35.14 -2.38 -0.18
C ILE A 15 -35.88 -3.49 -0.93
N LEU A 16 -36.44 -4.47 -0.20
CA LEU A 16 -37.15 -5.63 -0.79
C LEU A 16 -38.48 -5.26 -1.49
N GLU A 17 -38.94 -4.00 -1.36
CA GLU A 17 -40.11 -3.47 -2.05
C GLU A 17 -39.76 -2.74 -3.35
N ILE A 18 -38.53 -2.18 -3.46
CA ILE A 18 -38.11 -1.30 -4.56
C ILE A 18 -38.28 -1.96 -5.95
N GLU A 19 -37.90 -3.22 -6.09
CA GLU A 19 -37.97 -3.96 -7.36
C GLU A 19 -39.42 -4.06 -7.91
N LYS A 20 -40.42 -4.05 -7.03
CA LYS A 20 -41.84 -4.20 -7.37
C LYS A 20 -42.50 -2.87 -7.74
N GLU A 21 -41.83 -1.75 -7.48
CA GLU A 21 -42.34 -0.41 -7.74
C GLU A 21 -42.03 0.05 -9.16
N LYS A 22 -42.89 0.91 -9.71
CA LYS A 22 -42.67 1.56 -11.02
C LYS A 22 -42.95 3.05 -10.89
N ARG A 23 -41.96 3.77 -10.35
CA ARG A 23 -42.13 5.18 -9.91
C ARG A 23 -41.31 6.18 -10.74
N MET A 24 -40.45 5.70 -11.62
CA MET A 24 -39.52 6.52 -12.41
C MET A 24 -39.28 5.92 -13.81
N PRO A 25 -38.67 6.67 -14.75
CA PRO A 25 -38.31 6.17 -16.07
C PRO A 25 -37.44 4.90 -16.01
N GLU A 26 -37.52 4.09 -17.06
CA GLU A 26 -36.92 2.75 -17.13
C GLU A 26 -35.43 2.73 -16.76
N GLN A 27 -34.64 3.72 -17.21
CA GLN A 27 -33.21 3.79 -16.92
C GLN A 27 -32.88 3.84 -15.41
N PHE A 28 -33.59 4.68 -14.65
CA PHE A 28 -33.37 4.82 -13.20
C PHE A 28 -34.05 3.67 -12.45
N GLN A 29 -35.24 3.26 -12.91
CA GLN A 29 -35.95 2.12 -12.34
C GLN A 29 -35.10 0.85 -12.39
N ARG A 30 -34.38 0.64 -13.49
CA ARG A 30 -33.46 -0.49 -13.67
C ARG A 30 -32.27 -0.41 -12.72
N TYR A 31 -31.62 0.74 -12.59
CA TYR A 31 -30.52 0.96 -11.64
C TYR A 31 -30.90 0.60 -10.21
N PHE A 32 -32.03 1.11 -9.73
CA PHE A 32 -32.47 0.82 -8.37
C PHE A 32 -32.98 -0.61 -8.20
N ALA A 33 -33.62 -1.21 -9.21
CA ALA A 33 -34.06 -2.60 -9.13
C ALA A 33 -32.86 -3.56 -9.06
N GLU A 34 -31.85 -3.40 -9.91
CA GLU A 34 -30.67 -4.26 -9.93
C GLU A 34 -29.82 -4.11 -8.65
N ASN A 35 -29.67 -2.89 -8.12
CA ASN A 35 -28.99 -2.70 -6.83
C ASN A 35 -29.82 -3.22 -5.65
N ALA A 36 -31.16 -3.07 -5.67
CA ALA A 36 -32.01 -3.63 -4.62
C ALA A 36 -31.98 -5.17 -4.59
N ASP A 37 -31.94 -5.82 -5.76
CA ASP A 37 -31.77 -7.27 -5.89
C ASP A 37 -30.44 -7.73 -5.30
N TYR A 38 -29.34 -7.06 -5.67
CA TYR A 38 -28.01 -7.30 -5.07
C TYR A 38 -28.02 -7.16 -3.54
N LEU A 39 -28.61 -6.06 -3.03
CA LEU A 39 -28.74 -5.86 -1.59
C LEU A 39 -29.60 -6.95 -0.93
N GLY A 40 -30.62 -7.47 -1.63
CA GLY A 40 -31.41 -8.62 -1.19
C GLY A 40 -30.55 -9.86 -0.96
N VAL A 41 -29.65 -10.19 -1.90
CA VAL A 41 -28.67 -11.29 -1.76
C VAL A 41 -27.79 -11.08 -0.53
N LEU A 42 -27.28 -9.86 -0.34
CA LEU A 42 -26.44 -9.52 0.81
C LEU A 42 -27.18 -9.60 2.16
N LEU A 43 -28.47 -9.26 2.19
CA LEU A 43 -29.30 -9.41 3.38
C LEU A 43 -29.56 -10.88 3.74
N GLU A 44 -29.66 -11.76 2.74
CA GLU A 44 -29.69 -13.21 2.95
C GLU A 44 -28.35 -13.73 3.48
N GLU A 45 -27.25 -13.22 2.92
CA GLU A 45 -25.89 -13.54 3.38
C GLU A 45 -25.68 -13.17 4.85
N TYR A 46 -26.08 -11.96 5.25
CA TYR A 46 -26.03 -11.52 6.64
C TYR A 46 -26.77 -12.49 7.58
N LYS A 47 -27.99 -12.90 7.22
CA LYS A 47 -28.79 -13.84 8.02
C LYS A 47 -28.16 -15.22 8.07
N TRP A 48 -27.58 -15.68 6.96
CA TRP A 48 -26.92 -16.96 6.86
C TRP A 48 -25.68 -17.02 7.77
N ILE A 49 -24.85 -16.00 7.75
CA ILE A 49 -23.68 -15.87 8.63
C ILE A 49 -24.11 -15.76 10.10
N ALA A 50 -25.07 -14.89 10.42
CA ALA A 50 -25.58 -14.69 11.77
C ALA A 50 -26.19 -15.97 12.38
N SER A 51 -26.73 -16.86 11.55
CA SER A 51 -27.27 -18.16 11.97
C SER A 51 -26.19 -19.20 12.35
N GLY A 52 -24.92 -18.93 12.03
CA GLY A 52 -23.79 -19.85 12.20
C GLY A 52 -23.66 -20.89 11.07
N ALA A 53 -24.57 -20.91 10.09
CA ALA A 53 -24.58 -21.90 9.02
C ALA A 53 -23.30 -21.91 8.15
N MET A 54 -22.65 -20.76 8.00
CA MET A 54 -21.38 -20.64 7.25
C MET A 54 -20.28 -21.56 7.77
N ARG A 55 -20.19 -21.76 9.09
CA ARG A 55 -19.14 -22.60 9.71
C ARG A 55 -19.29 -24.08 9.39
N GLU A 56 -20.51 -24.53 9.08
CA GLU A 56 -20.84 -25.93 8.79
C GLU A 56 -20.95 -26.20 7.27
N ALA A 57 -20.83 -25.17 6.44
CA ALA A 57 -21.04 -25.26 5.02
C ALA A 57 -19.98 -26.11 4.32
N SER A 58 -20.39 -26.74 3.21
CA SER A 58 -19.45 -27.38 2.30
C SER A 58 -18.61 -26.34 1.55
N LEU A 59 -17.45 -26.75 1.03
CA LEU A 59 -16.61 -25.88 0.21
C LEU A 59 -17.38 -25.32 -1.00
N GLN A 60 -18.14 -26.17 -1.70
CA GLN A 60 -18.94 -25.76 -2.85
C GLN A 60 -20.01 -24.71 -2.48
N GLU A 61 -20.61 -24.82 -1.30
CA GLU A 61 -21.54 -23.80 -0.82
C GLU A 61 -20.80 -22.49 -0.52
N LEU A 62 -19.64 -22.54 0.14
CA LEU A 62 -18.83 -21.36 0.43
C LEU A 62 -18.37 -20.63 -0.84
N GLU A 63 -17.89 -21.36 -1.84
CA GLU A 63 -17.52 -20.81 -3.16
C GLU A 63 -18.69 -20.08 -3.80
N ARG A 64 -19.87 -20.70 -3.84
CA ARG A 64 -21.07 -20.09 -4.42
C ARG A 64 -21.48 -18.80 -3.71
N HIS A 65 -21.41 -18.79 -2.38
CA HIS A 65 -21.73 -17.59 -1.58
C HIS A 65 -20.70 -16.48 -1.86
N ASN A 66 -19.40 -16.81 -1.90
CA ASN A 66 -18.33 -15.87 -2.22
C ASN A 66 -18.52 -15.25 -3.60
N GLU A 67 -18.75 -16.07 -4.64
CA GLU A 67 -19.03 -15.56 -5.99
C GLU A 67 -20.27 -14.64 -6.01
N SER A 68 -21.34 -15.00 -5.29
CA SER A 68 -22.58 -14.22 -5.29
C SER A 68 -22.40 -12.80 -4.73
N CYS A 69 -21.52 -12.62 -3.74
CA CYS A 69 -21.24 -11.31 -3.15
C CYS A 69 -20.52 -10.35 -4.11
N PHE A 70 -19.83 -10.87 -5.13
CA PHE A 70 -18.93 -10.12 -6.00
C PHE A 70 -19.23 -10.25 -7.50
N ILE A 71 -20.30 -10.96 -7.86
CA ILE A 71 -20.57 -11.46 -9.21
C ILE A 71 -20.55 -10.37 -10.30
N ASP A 72 -21.03 -9.17 -9.99
CA ASP A 72 -21.14 -8.08 -10.96
C ASP A 72 -19.81 -7.39 -11.26
N LEU A 73 -18.82 -7.55 -10.39
CA LEU A 73 -17.46 -7.05 -10.58
C LEU A 73 -16.56 -8.07 -11.31
N MET A 74 -16.96 -9.34 -11.36
CA MET A 74 -16.15 -10.42 -11.92
C MET A 74 -16.06 -10.37 -13.45
N GLY A 75 -14.82 -10.33 -13.96
CA GLY A 75 -14.53 -10.46 -15.40
C GLY A 75 -15.34 -9.48 -16.26
N ARG A 76 -16.00 -10.00 -17.30
CA ARG A 76 -16.80 -9.19 -18.24
C ARG A 76 -18.07 -8.61 -17.63
N ASN A 77 -18.54 -9.11 -16.48
CA ASN A 77 -19.74 -8.56 -15.85
C ASN A 77 -19.53 -7.09 -15.46
N TYR A 78 -18.29 -6.72 -15.12
CA TYR A 78 -17.92 -5.34 -14.82
C TYR A 78 -18.12 -4.38 -15.99
N GLU A 79 -18.00 -4.83 -17.25
CA GLU A 79 -18.25 -3.98 -18.42
C GLU A 79 -19.69 -3.46 -18.47
N THR A 80 -20.62 -4.17 -17.82
CA THR A 80 -22.05 -3.85 -17.75
C THR A 80 -22.55 -3.60 -16.32
N SER A 81 -21.65 -3.47 -15.35
CA SER A 81 -22.03 -3.15 -13.97
C SER A 81 -22.28 -1.66 -13.81
N TYR A 82 -23.24 -1.29 -12.96
CA TYR A 82 -23.42 0.12 -12.57
C TYR A 82 -22.26 0.65 -11.73
N ALA A 83 -21.36 -0.20 -11.23
CA ALA A 83 -20.08 0.19 -10.66
C ALA A 83 -19.03 0.49 -11.73
N ASN A 84 -19.34 0.45 -13.01
CA ASN A 84 -18.43 0.89 -14.07
C ASN A 84 -18.84 2.30 -14.53
N PRO A 85 -17.97 3.33 -14.36
CA PRO A 85 -18.35 4.72 -14.65
C PRO A 85 -18.81 4.98 -16.08
N ASP A 86 -18.18 4.36 -17.09
CA ASP A 86 -18.57 4.53 -18.50
C ASP A 86 -19.93 3.89 -18.78
N TRP A 87 -20.18 2.71 -18.21
CA TRP A 87 -21.48 2.04 -18.34
C TRP A 87 -22.58 2.82 -17.63
N ALA A 88 -22.33 3.24 -16.38
CA ALA A 88 -23.27 4.03 -15.61
C ALA A 88 -23.59 5.36 -16.31
N TYR A 89 -22.60 6.04 -16.88
CA TYR A 89 -22.80 7.24 -17.71
C TYR A 89 -23.68 6.95 -18.93
N ALA A 90 -23.38 5.89 -19.68
CA ALA A 90 -24.16 5.53 -20.86
C ALA A 90 -25.62 5.18 -20.55
N GLN A 91 -25.89 4.57 -19.39
CA GLN A 91 -27.25 4.16 -18.99
C GLN A 91 -28.03 5.25 -18.25
N LEU A 92 -27.37 6.06 -17.42
CA LEU A 92 -28.04 6.99 -16.49
C LEU A 92 -27.91 8.46 -16.91
N GLY A 93 -27.12 8.72 -17.95
CA GLY A 93 -26.91 10.03 -18.55
C GLY A 93 -25.86 10.87 -17.82
N GLU A 94 -25.50 11.99 -18.46
CA GLU A 94 -24.42 12.89 -18.06
C GLU A 94 -24.58 13.43 -16.64
N THR A 95 -25.80 13.73 -16.21
CA THR A 95 -26.07 14.36 -14.92
C THR A 95 -25.79 13.44 -13.74
N PHE A 96 -26.12 12.14 -13.84
CA PHE A 96 -26.14 11.25 -12.67
C PHE A 96 -25.21 10.04 -12.77
N GLY A 97 -24.75 9.68 -13.97
CA GLY A 97 -24.03 8.43 -14.19
C GLY A 97 -22.82 8.25 -13.29
N GLN A 98 -21.94 9.25 -13.20
CA GLN A 98 -20.73 9.17 -12.36
C GLN A 98 -21.07 9.05 -10.87
N LEU A 99 -22.02 9.86 -10.37
CA LEU A 99 -22.41 9.84 -8.97
C LEU A 99 -23.07 8.52 -8.59
N LEU A 100 -24.02 8.04 -9.39
CA LEU A 100 -24.69 6.77 -9.14
C LEU A 100 -23.74 5.57 -9.31
N SER A 101 -22.66 5.69 -10.09
CA SER A 101 -21.57 4.73 -10.12
C SER A 101 -20.82 4.67 -8.80
N ALA A 102 -20.47 5.82 -8.21
CA ALA A 102 -19.83 5.89 -6.90
C ALA A 102 -20.73 5.31 -5.79
N VAL A 103 -22.04 5.55 -5.85
CA VAL A 103 -23.01 4.91 -4.94
C VAL A 103 -23.01 3.40 -5.12
N ALA A 104 -23.08 2.90 -6.36
CA ALA A 104 -23.04 1.46 -6.62
C ALA A 104 -21.74 0.83 -6.07
N ALA A 105 -20.60 1.50 -6.26
CA ALA A 105 -19.31 1.08 -5.73
C ALA A 105 -19.25 1.09 -4.20
N GLU A 106 -19.92 2.02 -3.52
CA GLU A 106 -20.02 2.02 -2.05
C GLU A 106 -20.85 0.83 -1.54
N LEU A 107 -21.93 0.45 -2.24
CA LEU A 107 -22.71 -0.73 -1.85
C LEU A 107 -21.90 -2.02 -1.93
N ARG A 108 -20.87 -2.09 -2.79
CA ARG A 108 -19.95 -3.24 -2.88
C ARG A 108 -18.94 -3.31 -1.73
N SER A 109 -18.95 -2.35 -0.80
CA SER A 109 -18.22 -2.46 0.47
C SER A 109 -18.95 -3.34 1.50
N LEU A 110 -20.26 -3.57 1.33
CA LEU A 110 -21.11 -4.30 2.29
C LEU A 110 -20.63 -5.71 2.65
N PRO A 111 -20.04 -6.53 1.75
CA PRO A 111 -19.52 -7.83 2.13
C PRO A 111 -18.56 -7.77 3.33
N ALA A 112 -17.69 -6.75 3.41
CA ALA A 112 -16.77 -6.58 4.54
C ALA A 112 -17.53 -6.42 5.88
N PHE A 113 -18.48 -5.50 5.94
CA PHE A 113 -19.28 -5.22 7.14
C PHE A 113 -20.19 -6.39 7.51
N ILE A 114 -20.74 -7.11 6.51
CA ILE A 114 -21.58 -8.29 6.70
C ILE A 114 -20.81 -9.42 7.38
N TYR A 115 -19.61 -9.72 6.91
CA TYR A 115 -18.82 -10.80 7.48
C TYR A 115 -18.27 -10.47 8.87
N GLU A 116 -18.00 -9.20 9.14
CA GLU A 116 -17.62 -8.71 10.48
C GLU A 116 -18.82 -8.54 11.42
N GLN A 117 -20.05 -8.72 10.92
CA GLN A 117 -21.31 -8.51 11.64
C GLN A 117 -21.44 -7.07 12.19
N ASP A 118 -20.87 -6.10 11.47
CA ASP A 118 -21.01 -4.68 11.77
C ASP A 118 -22.37 -4.16 11.30
N LEU A 119 -23.36 -4.28 12.18
CA LEU A 119 -24.73 -3.86 11.91
C LEU A 119 -24.84 -2.37 11.60
N GLU A 120 -24.04 -1.52 12.23
CA GLU A 120 -24.06 -0.08 11.98
C GLU A 120 -23.52 0.23 10.58
N GLY A 121 -22.34 -0.30 10.24
CA GLY A 121 -21.75 -0.17 8.92
C GLY A 121 -22.67 -0.67 7.79
N ILE A 122 -23.41 -1.75 8.02
CA ILE A 122 -24.42 -2.24 7.06
C ILE A 122 -25.57 -1.23 6.93
N THR A 123 -26.18 -0.86 8.06
CA THR A 123 -27.42 -0.08 8.10
C THR A 123 -27.28 1.26 7.41
N ILE A 124 -26.18 1.99 7.65
CA ILE A 124 -25.98 3.34 7.09
C ILE A 124 -25.89 3.34 5.56
N ARG A 125 -25.40 2.25 4.96
CA ARG A 125 -25.29 2.07 3.51
C ARG A 125 -26.62 1.67 2.88
N LEU A 126 -27.41 0.86 3.58
CA LEU A 126 -28.79 0.57 3.18
C LEU A 126 -29.64 1.85 3.19
N GLU A 127 -29.49 2.68 4.23
CA GLU A 127 -30.19 3.96 4.35
C GLU A 127 -29.77 4.95 3.26
N LEU A 128 -28.46 5.07 2.96
CA LEU A 128 -27.97 5.88 1.82
C LEU A 128 -28.68 5.50 0.52
N PHE A 129 -28.76 4.20 0.21
CA PHE A 129 -29.41 3.73 -1.01
C PHE A 129 -30.92 4.05 -1.01
N VAL A 130 -31.60 3.82 0.11
CA VAL A 130 -33.03 4.10 0.27
C VAL A 130 -33.32 5.60 0.15
N GLU A 131 -32.49 6.46 0.74
CA GLU A 131 -32.66 7.91 0.67
C GLU A 131 -32.54 8.44 -0.77
N ILE A 132 -31.52 7.98 -1.49
CA ILE A 132 -31.34 8.32 -2.91
C ILE A 132 -32.51 7.80 -3.74
N TYR A 133 -32.96 6.55 -3.53
CA TYR A 133 -34.14 6.02 -4.20
C TYR A 133 -35.39 6.88 -3.97
N CYS A 134 -35.67 7.23 -2.71
CA CYS A 134 -36.82 8.04 -2.34
C CYS A 134 -36.75 9.42 -2.99
N ALA A 135 -35.58 10.07 -3.02
CA ALA A 135 -35.39 11.35 -3.69
C ALA A 135 -35.75 11.31 -5.19
N PHE A 136 -35.37 10.24 -5.89
CA PHE A 136 -35.77 10.02 -7.27
C PHE A 136 -37.27 9.75 -7.42
N ALA A 137 -37.80 8.84 -6.61
CA ALA A 137 -39.19 8.42 -6.70
C ALA A 137 -40.16 9.58 -6.40
N GLU A 138 -39.91 10.36 -5.36
CA GLU A 138 -40.69 11.55 -4.99
C GLU A 138 -40.64 12.61 -6.10
N SER A 139 -39.45 12.91 -6.63
CA SER A 139 -39.31 13.89 -7.70
C SER A 139 -40.11 13.51 -8.94
N PHE A 140 -40.02 12.25 -9.39
CA PHE A 140 -40.82 11.80 -10.54
C PHE A 140 -42.32 11.71 -10.25
N GLU A 141 -42.73 11.47 -9.00
CA GLU A 141 -44.13 11.52 -8.61
C GLU A 141 -44.71 12.93 -8.67
N GLU A 142 -43.98 13.91 -8.13
CA GLU A 142 -44.41 15.30 -7.97
C GLU A 142 -44.23 16.14 -9.26
N THR A 143 -43.06 16.09 -9.89
CA THR A 143 -42.68 16.97 -11.00
C THR A 143 -42.59 16.26 -12.34
N LYS A 144 -42.56 14.91 -12.35
CA LYS A 144 -42.27 14.07 -13.54
C LYS A 144 -40.86 14.26 -14.09
N GLU A 145 -39.97 14.85 -13.30
CA GLU A 145 -38.56 15.08 -13.64
C GLU A 145 -37.65 14.43 -12.60
N ALA A 146 -36.40 14.17 -12.99
CA ALA A 146 -35.37 13.71 -12.07
C ALA A 146 -35.10 14.79 -10.99
N PRO A 147 -34.63 14.40 -9.78
CA PRO A 147 -34.27 15.38 -8.76
C PRO A 147 -33.15 16.30 -9.27
N GLU A 148 -32.91 17.41 -8.59
CA GLU A 148 -31.72 18.21 -8.88
C GLU A 148 -30.45 17.42 -8.51
N TYR A 149 -29.39 17.53 -9.33
CA TYR A 149 -28.10 16.89 -9.06
C TYR A 149 -27.55 17.24 -7.67
N SER A 150 -27.65 18.51 -7.29
CA SER A 150 -27.26 19.02 -5.97
C SER A 150 -27.90 18.23 -4.82
N ARG A 151 -29.19 17.90 -4.91
CA ARG A 151 -29.90 17.13 -3.87
C ARG A 151 -29.24 15.77 -3.66
N ILE A 152 -28.92 15.05 -4.73
CA ILE A 152 -28.34 13.71 -4.64
C ILE A 152 -26.87 13.76 -4.19
N ARG A 153 -26.12 14.72 -4.70
CA ARG A 153 -24.74 14.96 -4.26
C ARG A 153 -24.69 15.34 -2.78
N ASP A 154 -25.64 16.14 -2.30
CA ASP A 154 -25.70 16.54 -0.89
C ASP A 154 -26.03 15.35 0.02
N ILE A 155 -26.92 14.43 -0.39
CA ILE A 155 -27.14 13.16 0.34
C ILE A 155 -25.80 12.39 0.48
N PHE A 156 -25.05 12.25 -0.62
CA PHE A 156 -23.76 11.57 -0.61
C PHE A 156 -22.71 12.29 0.26
N TYR A 157 -22.67 13.62 0.21
CA TYR A 157 -21.80 14.46 1.05
C TYR A 157 -22.11 14.27 2.54
N TRP A 158 -23.39 14.32 2.92
CA TRP A 158 -23.80 14.19 4.31
C TRP A 158 -23.61 12.77 4.83
N PHE A 159 -23.78 11.74 4.00
CA PHE A 159 -23.35 10.38 4.36
C PHE A 159 -21.87 10.35 4.75
N ALA A 160 -20.97 10.94 3.95
CA ALA A 160 -19.55 10.99 4.29
C ALA A 160 -19.28 11.84 5.55
N SER A 161 -19.93 12.99 5.69
CA SER A 161 -19.69 13.95 6.78
C SER A 161 -20.30 13.54 8.12
N ASP A 162 -21.52 13.01 8.13
CA ASP A 162 -22.26 12.62 9.33
C ASP A 162 -21.64 11.36 9.96
N TYR A 163 -21.16 10.44 9.13
CA TYR A 163 -20.45 9.23 9.56
C TYR A 163 -18.92 9.41 9.62
N ALA A 164 -18.41 10.64 9.55
CA ALA A 164 -16.99 10.93 9.66
C ALA A 164 -16.40 10.50 11.03
N GLU A 165 -17.20 10.58 12.09
CA GLU A 165 -16.80 10.16 13.44
C GLU A 165 -16.60 8.65 13.51
N LEU A 166 -17.59 7.87 13.05
CA LEU A 166 -17.51 6.41 12.93
C LEU A 166 -16.32 5.99 12.04
N THR A 167 -16.16 6.64 10.90
CA THR A 167 -15.08 6.36 9.94
C THR A 167 -13.70 6.62 10.55
N ALA A 168 -13.54 7.73 11.27
CA ALA A 168 -12.29 8.07 11.94
C ALA A 168 -11.97 7.10 13.09
N GLU A 169 -12.98 6.73 13.87
CA GLU A 169 -12.90 5.75 14.94
C GLU A 169 -12.45 4.38 14.41
N HIS A 170 -13.09 3.87 13.36
CA HIS A 170 -12.69 2.63 12.68
C HIS A 170 -11.22 2.65 12.26
N ALA A 171 -10.78 3.70 11.56
CA ALA A 171 -9.41 3.79 11.06
C ALA A 171 -8.35 3.74 12.19
N ILE A 172 -8.63 4.38 13.33
CA ILE A 172 -7.71 4.43 14.47
C ILE A 172 -7.77 3.12 15.26
N ARG A 173 -8.98 2.60 15.52
CA ARG A 173 -9.18 1.29 16.15
C ARG A 173 -8.45 0.18 15.40
N HIS A 174 -8.57 0.15 14.07
CA HIS A 174 -7.90 -0.82 13.19
C HIS A 174 -6.36 -0.74 13.22
N THR A 175 -5.81 0.36 13.75
CA THR A 175 -4.37 0.54 13.91
C THR A 175 -3.87 0.05 15.26
N VAL A 176 -4.59 0.33 16.35
CA VAL A 176 -4.04 0.19 17.71
C VAL A 176 -4.81 -0.75 18.63
N ASP A 177 -6.06 -1.10 18.32
CA ASP A 177 -6.91 -1.88 19.23
C ASP A 177 -6.75 -3.39 19.03
N TRP A 178 -5.95 -4.02 19.91
CA TRP A 178 -5.79 -5.47 19.97
C TRP A 178 -7.00 -6.19 20.60
N GLY A 179 -8.03 -5.45 21.03
CA GLY A 179 -9.33 -5.98 21.43
C GLY A 179 -10.19 -6.42 20.24
N GLN A 180 -9.87 -5.99 19.01
CA GLN A 180 -10.53 -6.48 17.81
C GLN A 180 -10.10 -7.92 17.51
N ARG A 181 -11.07 -8.83 17.51
CA ARG A 181 -10.77 -10.27 17.45
C ARG A 181 -11.27 -11.01 16.22
N PHE A 182 -11.92 -10.36 15.25
CA PHE A 182 -12.50 -11.03 14.07
C PHE A 182 -11.51 -11.96 13.34
N ALA A 183 -10.41 -11.42 12.79
CA ALA A 183 -9.41 -12.21 12.08
C ALA A 183 -8.64 -13.14 13.03
N LEU A 184 -8.30 -12.64 14.23
CA LEU A 184 -7.56 -13.39 15.24
C LEU A 184 -8.31 -14.66 15.67
N ASP A 185 -9.62 -14.58 15.90
CA ASP A 185 -10.46 -15.71 16.28
C ASP A 185 -10.53 -16.75 15.17
N ILE A 186 -10.54 -16.35 13.90
CA ILE A 186 -10.47 -17.27 12.76
C ILE A 186 -9.12 -18.01 12.79
N ILE A 187 -8.00 -17.29 12.83
CA ILE A 187 -6.64 -17.87 12.76
C ILE A 187 -6.38 -18.82 13.94
N GLU A 188 -6.80 -18.46 15.14
CA GLU A 188 -6.53 -19.22 16.34
C GLU A 188 -7.38 -20.48 16.44
N ASN A 189 -8.67 -20.38 16.11
CA ASN A 189 -9.65 -21.44 16.38
C ASN A 189 -9.94 -22.34 15.17
N ALA A 190 -9.64 -21.91 13.95
CA ALA A 190 -9.81 -22.73 12.75
C ALA A 190 -8.77 -23.85 12.64
N ASP A 191 -9.15 -24.96 12.01
CA ASP A 191 -8.22 -25.91 11.42
C ASP A 191 -7.70 -25.33 10.10
N LEU A 192 -6.49 -24.76 10.12
CA LEU A 192 -5.89 -24.11 8.95
C LEU A 192 -5.48 -25.10 7.86
N SER A 193 -5.52 -26.42 8.12
CA SER A 193 -5.36 -27.42 7.06
C SER A 193 -6.58 -27.57 6.16
N ASP A 194 -7.74 -27.05 6.59
CA ASP A 194 -8.98 -27.04 5.84
C ASP A 194 -9.24 -25.65 5.24
N ILE A 195 -9.00 -25.52 3.93
CA ILE A 195 -9.09 -24.25 3.18
C ILE A 195 -10.43 -23.51 3.31
N ARG A 196 -11.50 -24.17 3.77
CA ARG A 196 -12.81 -23.53 4.01
C ARG A 196 -12.72 -22.31 4.93
N TYR A 197 -11.71 -22.25 5.82
CA TYR A 197 -11.53 -21.09 6.70
C TYR A 197 -11.31 -19.78 5.92
N LEU A 198 -10.76 -19.81 4.70
CA LEU A 198 -10.47 -18.61 3.92
C LEU A 198 -11.76 -17.81 3.63
N PHE A 199 -12.84 -18.51 3.33
CA PHE A 199 -14.14 -17.91 3.03
C PHE A 199 -14.76 -17.19 4.23
N TRP A 200 -14.31 -17.51 5.45
CA TRP A 200 -14.84 -16.92 6.67
C TRP A 200 -14.42 -15.47 6.88
N PHE A 201 -13.40 -15.02 6.16
CA PHE A 201 -12.96 -13.63 6.19
C PHE A 201 -13.88 -12.70 5.40
N GLY A 202 -14.73 -13.20 4.49
CA GLY A 202 -15.60 -12.34 3.66
C GLY A 202 -14.88 -11.59 2.55
N GLU A 203 -13.63 -11.92 2.30
CA GLU A 203 -12.89 -11.44 1.14
C GLU A 203 -13.19 -12.31 -0.08
N TYR A 204 -12.97 -11.77 -1.27
CA TYR A 204 -12.96 -12.58 -2.48
C TYR A 204 -11.78 -13.54 -2.48
N ILE A 205 -12.04 -14.83 -2.63
CA ILE A 205 -11.02 -15.87 -2.63
C ILE A 205 -10.70 -16.22 -4.08
N ALA A 206 -9.61 -15.66 -4.60
CA ALA A 206 -9.13 -15.95 -5.93
C ALA A 206 -8.16 -17.15 -5.92
N ASP A 207 -7.70 -17.49 -7.12
CA ASP A 207 -6.83 -18.63 -7.35
C ASP A 207 -5.51 -18.61 -6.55
N ASP A 208 -5.05 -17.41 -6.19
CA ASP A 208 -3.82 -17.23 -5.45
C ASP A 208 -3.96 -17.55 -3.97
N GLN A 209 -5.06 -17.16 -3.33
CA GLN A 209 -5.24 -17.30 -1.87
C GLN A 209 -5.28 -18.77 -1.45
N TRP A 210 -6.13 -19.58 -2.08
CA TRP A 210 -6.28 -21.00 -1.71
C TRP A 210 -5.10 -21.87 -2.13
N LYS A 211 -4.50 -21.67 -3.31
CA LYS A 211 -3.31 -22.41 -3.77
C LYS A 211 -2.08 -22.07 -2.92
N LEU A 212 -1.96 -20.81 -2.47
CA LEU A 212 -0.96 -20.42 -1.49
C LEU A 212 -1.18 -21.13 -0.16
N ALA A 213 -2.41 -21.13 0.37
CA ALA A 213 -2.74 -21.83 1.60
C ALA A 213 -2.43 -23.34 1.49
N GLU A 214 -2.80 -23.98 0.38
CA GLU A 214 -2.47 -25.38 0.09
C GLU A 214 -0.96 -25.63 0.04
N HIS A 215 -0.20 -24.74 -0.64
CA HIS A 215 1.25 -24.84 -0.68
C HIS A 215 1.86 -24.76 0.71
N LEU A 216 1.46 -23.76 1.51
CA LEU A 216 1.94 -23.60 2.88
C LEU A 216 1.51 -24.77 3.77
N ASN A 217 0.33 -25.33 3.60
CA ASN A 217 -0.13 -26.54 4.29
C ASN A 217 0.73 -27.78 3.93
N GLY A 218 1.24 -27.83 2.71
CA GLY A 218 2.19 -28.87 2.27
C GLY A 218 3.60 -28.75 2.85
N LEU A 219 3.97 -27.60 3.43
CA LEU A 219 5.31 -27.39 4.00
C LEU A 219 5.47 -28.05 5.38
N PRO A 220 6.68 -28.55 5.73
CA PRO A 220 6.96 -29.04 7.07
C PRO A 220 6.94 -27.88 8.09
N GLU A 221 6.59 -28.22 9.34
CA GLU A 221 6.48 -27.23 10.42
C GLU A 221 7.75 -26.40 10.63
N GLU A 222 8.92 -27.03 10.49
CA GLU A 222 10.22 -26.33 10.55
C GLU A 222 10.32 -25.17 9.56
N LYS A 223 9.77 -25.34 8.35
CA LYS A 223 9.84 -24.32 7.30
C LYS A 223 8.83 -23.19 7.54
N ILE A 224 7.64 -23.51 8.06
CA ILE A 224 6.68 -22.50 8.50
C ILE A 224 7.25 -21.66 9.65
N GLN A 225 7.82 -22.33 10.65
CA GLN A 225 8.46 -21.66 11.77
C GLN A 225 9.63 -20.80 11.29
N LYS A 226 10.45 -21.28 10.34
CA LYS A 226 11.54 -20.49 9.77
C LYS A 226 11.04 -19.20 9.11
N ILE A 227 9.94 -19.24 8.34
CA ILE A 227 9.35 -18.04 7.73
C ILE A 227 8.90 -17.06 8.82
N ALA A 228 8.15 -17.54 9.81
CA ALA A 228 7.66 -16.72 10.92
C ALA A 228 8.79 -16.15 11.78
N ASP A 229 9.85 -16.92 12.03
CA ASP A 229 11.03 -16.50 12.79
C ASP A 229 11.79 -15.41 12.04
N THR A 230 12.05 -15.58 10.74
CA THR A 230 12.71 -14.54 9.93
C THR A 230 11.94 -13.23 9.98
N TYR A 231 10.62 -13.29 9.79
CA TYR A 231 9.73 -12.15 9.84
C TYR A 231 9.69 -11.46 11.22
N THR A 232 9.48 -12.22 12.30
CA THR A 232 9.33 -11.65 13.64
C THR A 232 10.66 -11.25 14.29
N GLU A 233 11.76 -11.94 13.98
CA GLU A 233 13.10 -11.55 14.44
C GLU A 233 13.64 -10.32 13.71
N GLY A 234 13.24 -10.09 12.44
CA GLY A 234 13.42 -8.79 11.79
C GLY A 234 12.87 -7.69 12.69
N PHE A 235 11.57 -7.77 13.01
CA PHE A 235 10.89 -6.80 13.89
C PHE A 235 11.63 -6.55 15.19
N ARG A 236 12.02 -7.61 15.91
CA ARG A 236 12.78 -7.48 17.15
C ARG A 236 14.14 -6.81 16.96
N LYS A 237 14.88 -7.16 15.89
CA LYS A 237 16.19 -6.58 15.57
C LYS A 237 16.10 -5.11 15.18
N GLY A 238 15.06 -4.68 14.46
CA GLY A 238 14.80 -3.28 14.16
C GLY A 238 14.73 -2.42 15.43
N PHE A 239 14.09 -2.93 16.49
CA PHE A 239 14.12 -2.28 17.82
C PHE A 239 15.52 -2.30 18.47
N GLU A 240 16.22 -3.42 18.42
CA GLU A 240 17.55 -3.59 19.02
C GLU A 240 18.59 -2.64 18.42
N LEU A 241 18.69 -2.60 17.09
CA LEU A 241 19.68 -1.81 16.35
C LEU A 241 19.41 -0.31 16.48
N ALA A 242 18.15 0.10 16.35
CA ALA A 242 17.74 1.49 16.57
C ALA A 242 17.75 1.90 18.05
N LYS A 243 18.04 0.97 18.98
CA LYS A 243 17.99 1.19 20.43
C LYS A 243 16.62 1.71 20.90
N LYS A 244 15.54 1.20 20.30
CA LYS A 244 14.14 1.53 20.63
C LYS A 244 13.64 0.60 21.75
N PRO A 245 12.86 1.10 22.73
CA PRO A 245 12.46 0.32 23.91
C PRO A 245 11.26 -0.59 23.61
N LEU A 246 11.51 -1.79 23.07
CA LEU A 246 10.46 -2.77 22.75
C LEU A 246 9.66 -3.21 24.00
N ASP A 247 10.30 -3.26 25.17
CA ASP A 247 9.71 -3.68 26.44
C ASP A 247 8.57 -2.76 26.94
N LYS A 248 8.52 -1.52 26.43
CA LYS A 248 7.42 -0.57 26.69
C LYS A 248 6.20 -0.81 25.83
N LYS A 249 6.31 -1.60 24.76
CA LYS A 249 5.22 -1.82 23.80
C LYS A 249 4.36 -3.04 24.19
N LYS A 250 3.13 -3.06 23.68
CA LYS A 250 2.09 -4.06 23.99
C LYS A 250 1.36 -4.59 22.78
N SER A 251 1.42 -3.93 21.63
CA SER A 251 0.75 -4.43 20.43
C SER A 251 1.59 -4.28 19.18
N VAL A 252 1.30 -5.13 18.19
CA VAL A 252 1.90 -5.11 16.86
C VAL A 252 0.79 -5.29 15.83
N GLN A 253 0.79 -4.49 14.76
CA GLN A 253 -0.21 -4.62 13.71
C GLN A 253 0.27 -5.59 12.64
N ILE A 254 -0.42 -6.71 12.43
CA ILE A 254 -0.05 -7.68 11.38
C ILE A 254 -0.89 -7.40 10.14
N ARG A 255 -0.22 -7.19 9.01
CA ARG A 255 -0.84 -6.96 7.69
C ARG A 255 -0.38 -8.07 6.73
N TYR A 256 -1.30 -8.71 6.02
CA TYR A 256 -0.96 -9.85 5.16
C TYR A 256 -2.09 -10.18 4.17
N PRO A 257 -1.79 -10.67 2.96
CA PRO A 257 -2.79 -11.23 2.05
C PRO A 257 -3.26 -12.60 2.55
N LEU A 258 -4.54 -12.92 2.38
CA LEU A 258 -5.08 -14.21 2.77
C LEU A 258 -4.33 -15.37 2.09
N GLY A 259 -4.24 -16.49 2.79
CA GLY A 259 -3.44 -17.66 2.41
C GLY A 259 -2.20 -17.85 3.27
N PHE A 260 -1.69 -16.81 3.95
CA PHE A 260 -0.55 -16.89 4.88
C PHE A 260 -0.92 -17.27 6.33
N GLU A 261 -2.16 -17.66 6.62
CA GLU A 261 -2.65 -17.78 8.00
C GLU A 261 -1.84 -18.78 8.83
N ARG A 262 -1.32 -19.85 8.21
CA ARG A 262 -0.44 -20.81 8.91
C ARG A 262 0.86 -20.16 9.39
N VAL A 263 1.46 -19.28 8.59
CA VAL A 263 2.64 -18.48 8.96
C VAL A 263 2.26 -17.40 9.99
N VAL A 264 1.13 -16.72 9.78
CA VAL A 264 0.64 -15.68 10.71
C VAL A 264 0.35 -16.27 12.09
N LYS A 265 -0.19 -17.49 12.17
CA LYS A 265 -0.41 -18.19 13.45
C LYS A 265 0.91 -18.38 14.22
N ALA A 266 1.97 -18.84 13.55
CA ALA A 266 3.30 -18.95 14.16
C ALA A 266 3.88 -17.57 14.53
N ALA A 267 3.66 -16.54 13.70
CA ALA A 267 4.09 -15.18 13.99
C ALA A 267 3.39 -14.57 15.22
N ILE A 268 2.08 -14.81 15.39
CA ILE A 268 1.31 -14.41 16.58
C ILE A 268 1.93 -15.00 17.85
N GLU A 269 2.29 -16.29 17.82
CA GLU A 269 2.95 -16.94 18.96
C GLU A 269 4.32 -16.32 19.26
N ASN A 270 5.09 -15.98 18.23
CA ASN A 270 6.38 -15.31 18.38
C ASN A 270 6.22 -13.91 18.99
N PHE A 271 5.29 -13.10 18.49
CA PHE A 271 5.04 -11.77 19.03
C PHE A 271 4.55 -11.80 20.49
N ARG A 272 3.73 -12.79 20.86
CA ARG A 272 3.35 -12.97 22.26
C ARG A 272 4.51 -13.35 23.17
N LYS A 273 5.49 -14.13 22.67
CA LYS A 273 6.75 -14.37 23.40
C LYS A 273 7.55 -13.08 23.61
N MET A 274 7.40 -12.10 22.71
CA MET A 274 7.98 -10.75 22.83
C MET A 274 7.12 -9.81 23.71
N GLY A 275 5.95 -10.25 24.18
CA GLY A 275 5.04 -9.45 25.01
C GLY A 275 4.10 -8.53 24.22
N LEU A 276 3.89 -8.81 22.93
CA LEU A 276 3.02 -8.04 22.04
C LEU A 276 1.76 -8.84 21.68
N GLU A 277 0.60 -8.18 21.75
CA GLU A 277 -0.66 -8.70 21.22
C GLU A 277 -0.89 -8.24 19.77
N PRO A 278 -1.43 -9.11 18.90
CA PRO A 278 -1.64 -8.78 17.51
C PRO A 278 -2.88 -7.88 17.32
N VAL A 279 -2.75 -6.87 16.46
CA VAL A 279 -3.85 -6.11 15.85
C VAL A 279 -3.96 -6.56 14.40
N ILE A 280 -5.08 -7.17 14.00
CA ILE A 280 -5.29 -7.71 12.65
C ILE A 280 -6.62 -7.18 12.11
N ALA A 281 -6.55 -6.12 11.31
CA ALA A 281 -7.71 -5.44 10.77
C ALA A 281 -7.77 -5.53 9.23
N ARG A 282 -8.98 -5.46 8.68
CA ARG A 282 -9.21 -5.52 7.24
C ARG A 282 -8.70 -4.27 6.55
N THR A 283 -8.34 -4.43 5.29
CA THR A 283 -8.25 -3.29 4.37
C THR A 283 -9.58 -2.55 4.24
N PRO A 284 -9.58 -1.20 4.28
CA PRO A 284 -10.77 -0.39 4.04
C PRO A 284 -11.49 -0.74 2.73
N ALA A 285 -12.77 -1.11 2.82
CA ALA A 285 -13.60 -1.47 1.65
C ALA A 285 -14.46 -0.29 1.15
N SER A 286 -14.77 0.66 2.02
CA SER A 286 -15.60 1.83 1.74
C SER A 286 -14.79 3.01 1.23
N PHE A 287 -15.37 3.86 0.37
CA PHE A 287 -14.71 5.10 -0.02
C PHE A 287 -14.50 6.04 1.19
N ALA A 288 -15.39 5.98 2.19
CA ALA A 288 -15.32 6.83 3.37
C ALA A 288 -14.10 6.46 4.23
N GLU A 289 -13.82 5.17 4.36
CA GLU A 289 -12.67 4.62 5.10
C GLU A 289 -11.35 4.68 4.32
N GLY A 290 -11.37 5.19 3.09
CA GLY A 290 -10.19 5.37 2.25
C GLY A 290 -9.81 4.13 1.44
N ARG A 291 -10.80 3.46 0.83
CA ARG A 291 -10.57 2.47 -0.24
C ARG A 291 -9.55 2.98 -1.25
N ARG A 292 -8.61 2.12 -1.63
CA ARG A 292 -7.49 2.39 -2.54
C ARG A 292 -7.03 1.11 -3.20
N VAL A 293 -6.33 1.25 -4.32
CA VAL A 293 -5.77 0.12 -5.07
C VAL A 293 -4.77 -0.68 -4.22
N PHE A 294 -3.93 0.02 -3.44
CA PHE A 294 -2.97 -0.62 -2.55
C PHE A 294 -3.56 -0.94 -1.17
N ARG A 295 -3.67 -2.22 -0.83
CA ARG A 295 -4.41 -2.71 0.32
C ARG A 295 -3.54 -2.68 1.60
N LEU A 296 -4.07 -2.11 2.69
CA LEU A 296 -3.41 -2.07 4.00
C LEU A 296 -4.25 -2.80 5.04
N GLY A 297 -3.73 -3.88 5.60
CA GLY A 297 -4.45 -4.73 6.55
C GLY A 297 -4.35 -6.19 6.11
N PHE A 298 -5.36 -7.00 6.43
CA PHE A 298 -5.61 -8.24 5.68
C PHE A 298 -6.51 -8.00 4.47
N PHE A 299 -6.34 -8.79 3.43
CA PHE A 299 -7.13 -8.72 2.19
C PHE A 299 -7.06 -10.04 1.40
N GLY A 300 -8.10 -10.36 0.64
CA GLY A 300 -8.11 -11.45 -0.34
C GLY A 300 -7.79 -10.95 -1.74
N GLY A 301 -8.18 -11.72 -2.75
CA GLY A 301 -7.92 -11.39 -4.15
C GLY A 301 -8.62 -10.10 -4.59
N ALA A 302 -8.04 -9.40 -5.56
CA ALA A 302 -8.73 -8.30 -6.20
C ALA A 302 -9.81 -8.86 -7.14
N VAL A 303 -11.09 -8.59 -6.84
CA VAL A 303 -12.20 -9.00 -7.72
C VAL A 303 -12.01 -8.41 -9.11
N ASN A 304 -11.67 -7.11 -9.15
CA ASN A 304 -11.37 -6.38 -10.38
C ASN A 304 -10.48 -5.16 -10.07
N ARG A 305 -9.21 -5.18 -10.49
CA ARG A 305 -8.26 -4.07 -10.25
C ARG A 305 -8.67 -2.79 -10.97
N GLN A 306 -9.41 -2.89 -12.08
CA GLN A 306 -9.97 -1.73 -12.75
C GLN A 306 -11.08 -1.07 -11.92
N PHE A 307 -11.88 -1.83 -11.17
CA PHE A 307 -12.86 -1.26 -10.24
C PHE A 307 -12.18 -0.45 -9.12
N ASP A 308 -11.14 -1.02 -8.50
CA ASP A 308 -10.39 -0.32 -7.44
C ASP A 308 -9.77 0.99 -7.97
N TYR A 309 -9.24 0.98 -9.19
CA TYR A 309 -8.70 2.18 -9.87
C TYR A 309 -9.80 3.19 -10.26
N ASP A 310 -10.91 2.71 -10.82
CA ASP A 310 -12.00 3.57 -11.30
C ASP A 310 -12.64 4.42 -10.19
N HIS A 311 -12.59 3.89 -8.96
CA HIS A 311 -13.26 4.44 -7.79
C HIS A 311 -12.34 5.02 -6.72
N GLU A 312 -11.03 5.10 -6.97
CA GLU A 312 -10.05 5.72 -6.06
C GLU A 312 -10.33 7.22 -5.82
N ASN A 313 -11.02 7.86 -6.77
CA ASN A 313 -11.31 9.29 -6.77
C ASN A 313 -12.78 9.66 -6.55
N ASP A 314 -13.61 8.73 -6.04
CA ASP A 314 -15.00 9.02 -5.67
C ASP A 314 -15.13 10.18 -4.66
N LYS A 315 -14.06 10.43 -3.89
CA LYS A 315 -13.93 11.60 -3.01
C LYS A 315 -14.10 12.95 -3.72
N ALA A 316 -13.94 13.02 -5.04
CA ALA A 316 -14.26 14.21 -5.82
C ALA A 316 -15.69 14.73 -5.60
N LEU A 317 -16.63 13.86 -5.22
CA LEU A 317 -18.03 14.22 -5.00
C LEU A 317 -18.27 14.99 -3.69
N TYR A 318 -17.42 14.81 -2.67
CA TYR A 318 -17.64 15.38 -1.33
C TYR A 318 -16.43 16.12 -0.74
N LEU A 319 -15.25 15.98 -1.33
CA LEU A 319 -14.03 16.58 -0.78
C LEU A 319 -14.08 18.11 -0.92
N ASP A 320 -14.26 18.78 0.20
CA ASP A 320 -14.15 20.22 0.36
C ASP A 320 -13.48 20.58 1.69
N LYS A 321 -13.19 21.87 1.88
CA LYS A 321 -12.49 22.35 3.09
C LYS A 321 -13.25 22.04 4.38
N LYS A 322 -14.60 22.02 4.33
CA LYS A 322 -15.43 21.74 5.50
C LYS A 322 -15.32 20.27 5.90
N TYR A 323 -15.39 19.37 4.92
CA TYR A 323 -15.23 17.95 5.13
C TYR A 323 -13.85 17.62 5.69
N VAL A 324 -12.77 18.17 5.11
CA VAL A 324 -11.41 17.97 5.62
C VAL A 324 -11.28 18.43 7.07
N HIS A 325 -11.80 19.61 7.42
CA HIS A 325 -11.77 20.09 8.80
C HIS A 325 -12.54 19.17 9.75
N ARG A 326 -13.74 18.73 9.35
CA ARG A 326 -14.57 17.79 10.12
C ARG A 326 -13.86 16.46 10.33
N MET A 327 -13.25 15.91 9.28
CA MET A 327 -12.54 14.63 9.35
C MET A 327 -11.30 14.72 10.25
N LEU A 328 -10.53 15.81 10.19
CA LEU A 328 -9.38 16.02 11.08
C LEU A 328 -9.83 16.17 12.55
N GLU A 329 -10.94 16.85 12.82
CA GLU A 329 -11.53 16.93 14.15
C GLU A 329 -11.94 15.54 14.67
N CYS A 330 -12.66 14.76 13.85
CA CYS A 330 -13.09 13.41 14.19
C CYS A 330 -11.89 12.49 14.47
N ARG A 331 -10.86 12.53 13.62
CA ARG A 331 -9.62 11.77 13.83
C ARG A 331 -8.93 12.15 15.13
N LYS A 332 -8.88 13.44 15.47
CA LYS A 332 -8.30 13.89 16.73
C LYS A 332 -9.06 13.33 17.93
N ASN A 333 -10.40 13.35 17.89
CA ASN A 333 -11.23 12.80 18.97
C ASN A 333 -11.04 11.30 19.13
N ALA A 334 -11.01 10.55 18.02
CA ALA A 334 -10.74 9.11 18.04
C ALA A 334 -9.32 8.82 18.57
N TRP A 335 -8.30 9.61 18.22
CA TRP A 335 -6.98 9.42 18.80
C TRP A 335 -6.95 9.67 20.30
N GLU A 336 -7.68 10.68 20.80
CA GLU A 336 -7.82 10.92 22.24
C GLU A 336 -8.50 9.76 22.97
N GLU A 337 -9.47 9.10 22.33
CA GLU A 337 -10.15 7.90 22.86
C GLU A 337 -9.18 6.70 22.95
N TYR A 338 -8.37 6.48 21.91
CA TYR A 338 -7.47 5.33 21.80
C TYR A 338 -6.02 5.60 22.24
N LYS A 339 -5.72 6.78 22.82
CA LYS A 339 -4.35 7.21 23.12
C LYS A 339 -3.54 6.24 23.97
N ASP A 340 -4.18 5.59 24.94
CA ASP A 340 -3.51 4.66 25.85
C ASP A 340 -3.03 3.41 25.10
N MET A 341 -3.78 2.98 24.07
CA MET A 341 -3.38 1.90 23.17
C MET A 341 -2.33 2.37 22.15
N ALA A 342 -2.46 3.61 21.65
CA ALA A 342 -1.54 4.20 20.68
C ALA A 342 -0.10 4.33 21.21
N VAL A 343 0.07 4.79 22.45
CA VAL A 343 1.40 4.99 23.07
C VAL A 343 2.19 3.67 23.19
N VAL A 344 1.49 2.54 23.39
CA VAL A 344 2.09 1.21 23.53
C VAL A 344 2.09 0.41 22.22
N HIS A 345 1.73 1.03 21.10
CA HIS A 345 1.78 0.39 19.79
C HIS A 345 3.23 0.30 19.28
N ALA A 346 3.66 -0.90 18.89
CA ALA A 346 5.02 -1.15 18.41
C ALA A 346 5.21 -0.78 16.93
N GLY A 347 4.11 -0.71 16.16
CA GLY A 347 4.11 -0.48 14.72
C GLY A 347 3.70 -1.70 13.90
N PRO A 348 3.75 -1.60 12.56
CA PRO A 348 3.27 -2.64 11.67
C PRO A 348 4.34 -3.70 11.38
N ALA A 349 3.90 -4.94 11.28
CA ALA A 349 4.63 -6.06 10.73
C ALA A 349 3.83 -6.56 9.50
N VAL A 350 4.48 -6.57 8.33
CA VAL A 350 3.83 -6.69 7.03
C VAL A 350 4.40 -7.89 6.28
N ILE A 351 3.50 -8.74 5.78
CA ILE A 351 3.79 -9.75 4.76
C ILE A 351 3.19 -9.25 3.45
N GLU A 352 4.03 -8.96 2.47
CA GLU A 352 3.61 -8.58 1.11
C GLU A 352 3.54 -9.81 0.19
N ALA A 353 2.57 -9.78 -0.72
CA ALA A 353 2.48 -10.70 -1.84
C ALA A 353 2.96 -10.03 -3.13
N PHE A 354 3.54 -10.81 -4.03
CA PHE A 354 3.88 -10.38 -5.37
C PHE A 354 3.79 -11.53 -6.37
N GLY A 355 3.86 -11.25 -7.67
CA GLY A 355 3.77 -12.28 -8.72
C GLY A 355 2.50 -12.22 -9.55
N GLU A 356 1.48 -11.49 -9.09
CA GLU A 356 0.29 -11.20 -9.90
C GLU A 356 0.67 -10.52 -11.22
N GLU A 357 -0.17 -10.70 -12.25
CA GLU A 357 0.05 -10.02 -13.53
C GLU A 357 0.10 -8.50 -13.33
N PRO A 358 1.07 -7.80 -13.97
CA PRO A 358 1.13 -6.35 -13.95
C PRO A 358 -0.20 -5.73 -14.40
N PHE A 359 -0.63 -4.67 -13.74
CA PHE A 359 -1.86 -3.97 -14.09
C PHE A 359 -1.54 -2.69 -14.85
N GLU A 360 -2.02 -2.64 -16.08
CA GLU A 360 -2.08 -1.42 -16.87
C GLU A 360 -3.55 -0.94 -16.88
N PRO A 361 -3.89 0.11 -16.12
CA PRO A 361 -5.27 0.59 -16.06
C PRO A 361 -5.73 1.10 -17.42
N ALA A 362 -6.94 0.75 -17.81
CA ALA A 362 -7.60 1.36 -18.95
C ALA A 362 -8.03 2.79 -18.57
N SER A 363 -7.71 3.75 -19.44
CA SER A 363 -8.20 5.12 -19.31
C SER A 363 -9.69 5.17 -19.68
N LYS A 364 -10.54 5.55 -18.71
CA LYS A 364 -11.98 5.75 -18.91
C LYS A 364 -12.33 7.22 -19.04
N GLU A 365 -13.27 7.54 -19.91
CA GLU A 365 -13.67 8.92 -20.21
C GLU A 365 -14.47 9.55 -19.05
N HIS A 366 -15.32 8.76 -18.39
CA HIS A 366 -16.26 9.26 -17.39
C HIS A 366 -15.83 8.94 -15.96
N LEU A 367 -14.52 8.81 -15.71
CA LEU A 367 -13.96 8.61 -14.37
C LEU A 367 -13.99 9.92 -13.56
N LEU A 368 -14.32 9.84 -12.27
CA LEU A 368 -14.27 11.00 -11.37
C LEU A 368 -12.82 11.40 -11.13
N THR A 369 -12.50 12.67 -11.33
CA THR A 369 -11.16 13.21 -11.06
C THR A 369 -11.25 14.36 -10.08
N LEU A 370 -10.23 14.49 -9.23
CA LEU A 370 -10.11 15.63 -8.34
C LEU A 370 -9.80 16.88 -9.15
N SER A 371 -10.44 17.99 -8.81
CA SER A 371 -9.99 19.29 -9.28
C SER A 371 -8.62 19.64 -8.70
N VAL A 372 -7.90 20.58 -9.32
CA VAL A 372 -6.60 21.08 -8.79
C VAL A 372 -6.74 21.57 -7.33
N GLU A 373 -7.88 22.17 -7.00
CA GLU A 373 -8.17 22.64 -5.64
C GLU A 373 -8.37 21.48 -4.66
N GLN A 374 -9.08 20.43 -5.10
CA GLN A 374 -9.29 19.20 -4.34
C GLN A 374 -8.00 18.40 -4.13
N GLN A 375 -7.14 18.31 -5.16
CA GLN A 375 -5.83 17.66 -5.05
C GLN A 375 -4.98 18.32 -3.96
N LYS A 376 -4.83 19.66 -4.00
CA LYS A 376 -4.08 20.41 -2.98
C LYS A 376 -4.65 20.21 -1.59
N LEU A 377 -5.98 20.23 -1.48
CA LEU A 377 -6.65 20.02 -0.21
C LEU A 377 -6.46 18.60 0.33
N TYR A 378 -6.43 17.59 -0.54
CA TYR A 378 -6.20 16.20 -0.15
C TYR A 378 -4.76 15.98 0.33
N VAL A 379 -3.78 16.56 -0.38
CA VAL A 379 -2.37 16.55 0.05
C VAL A 379 -2.21 17.20 1.43
N GLU A 380 -2.85 18.35 1.64
CA GLU A 380 -2.86 19.03 2.94
C GLU A 380 -3.49 18.15 4.04
N TYR A 381 -4.62 17.51 3.76
CA TYR A 381 -5.25 16.55 4.67
C TYR A 381 -4.32 15.38 5.03
N GLN A 382 -3.67 14.76 4.03
CA GLN A 382 -2.75 13.64 4.25
C GLN A 382 -1.57 14.05 5.14
N SER A 383 -1.00 15.24 4.91
CA SER A 383 0.08 15.78 5.74
C SER A 383 -0.36 15.98 7.19
N GLN A 384 -1.51 16.62 7.41
CA GLN A 384 -2.03 16.85 8.76
C GLN A 384 -2.42 15.54 9.47
N ALA A 385 -3.00 14.58 8.76
CA ALA A 385 -3.35 13.27 9.31
C ALA A 385 -2.11 12.42 9.65
N GLY A 386 -1.04 12.52 8.85
CA GLY A 386 0.26 11.91 9.11
C GLY A 386 0.92 12.50 10.35
N ALA A 387 1.00 13.83 10.44
CA ALA A 387 1.53 14.53 11.61
C ALA A 387 0.77 14.16 12.90
N MET A 388 -0.56 14.08 12.83
CA MET A 388 -1.40 13.64 13.94
C MET A 388 -1.07 12.20 14.37
N THR A 389 -0.86 11.28 13.43
CA THR A 389 -0.45 9.90 13.78
C THR A 389 0.87 9.86 14.54
N ASN A 390 1.82 10.73 14.18
CA ASN A 390 3.11 10.85 14.86
C ASN A 390 3.02 11.51 16.25
N GLU A 391 1.97 12.31 16.50
CA GLU A 391 1.70 12.88 17.84
C GLU A 391 1.28 11.79 18.85
N TYR A 392 0.48 10.80 18.41
CA TYR A 392 -0.05 9.75 19.29
C TYR A 392 0.78 8.46 19.30
N ILE A 393 1.47 8.14 18.21
CA ILE A 393 2.38 7.00 18.12
C ILE A 393 3.77 7.52 17.85
N ASP A 394 4.56 7.66 18.91
CA ASP A 394 5.91 8.20 18.88
C ASP A 394 6.79 7.48 17.83
N PRO A 395 7.22 8.17 16.76
CA PRO A 395 8.14 7.63 15.76
C PRO A 395 9.44 7.10 16.38
N GLU A 396 9.91 7.73 17.46
CA GLU A 396 11.15 7.33 18.14
C GLU A 396 10.98 6.06 18.99
N GLU A 397 9.76 5.63 19.30
CA GLU A 397 9.56 4.40 20.07
C GLU A 397 8.95 3.25 19.27
N ARG A 398 8.56 3.46 18.01
CA ARG A 398 7.97 2.43 17.13
C ARG A 398 8.96 1.95 16.06
N SER A 399 8.75 0.76 15.53
CA SER A 399 9.49 0.22 14.38
C SER A 399 8.52 -0.52 13.46
N PHE A 400 9.03 -1.12 12.39
CA PHE A 400 8.23 -1.92 11.48
C PHE A 400 9.03 -3.10 10.93
N THR A 401 8.34 -4.03 10.29
CA THR A 401 8.99 -5.01 9.43
C THR A 401 8.18 -5.27 8.18
N CYS A 402 8.86 -5.41 7.05
CA CYS A 402 8.26 -5.86 5.81
C CYS A 402 9.03 -7.07 5.26
N ILE A 403 8.29 -8.10 4.83
CA ILE A 403 8.83 -9.27 4.13
C ILE A 403 7.90 -9.61 2.98
N ALA A 404 8.46 -9.98 1.82
CA ALA A 404 7.64 -10.32 0.65
C ALA A 404 7.81 -11.79 0.22
N PHE A 405 6.72 -12.38 -0.27
CA PHE A 405 6.68 -13.72 -0.84
C PHE A 405 5.87 -13.75 -2.14
N PRO A 406 6.23 -14.63 -3.09
CA PRO A 406 5.46 -14.76 -4.31
C PRO A 406 4.11 -15.43 -4.02
N VAL A 407 3.13 -15.18 -4.87
CA VAL A 407 1.86 -15.91 -4.93
C VAL A 407 1.79 -16.78 -6.20
N PRO A 408 0.87 -17.76 -6.27
CA PRO A 408 0.77 -18.68 -7.41
C PRO A 408 0.66 -18.02 -8.79
N GLY A 409 0.09 -16.82 -8.88
CA GLY A 409 0.01 -15.99 -10.09
C GLY A 409 1.37 -15.66 -10.72
N ILE A 410 2.48 -15.86 -10.00
CA ILE A 410 3.83 -15.68 -10.53
C ILE A 410 4.16 -16.63 -11.68
N GLY A 411 3.43 -17.76 -11.79
CA GLY A 411 3.52 -18.68 -12.91
C GLY A 411 3.76 -20.14 -12.49
N GLU A 412 3.99 -21.00 -13.48
CA GLU A 412 4.09 -22.46 -13.29
C GLU A 412 5.25 -22.89 -12.35
N HIS A 413 6.27 -22.04 -12.21
CA HIS A 413 7.43 -22.25 -11.32
C HIS A 413 7.22 -21.71 -9.90
N PHE A 414 5.98 -21.44 -9.50
CA PHE A 414 5.66 -20.87 -8.19
C PHE A 414 6.37 -21.58 -7.01
N PRO A 415 6.32 -22.92 -6.86
CA PRO A 415 6.99 -23.58 -5.74
C PRO A 415 8.51 -23.36 -5.71
N GLU A 416 9.17 -23.40 -6.87
CA GLU A 416 10.60 -23.15 -6.97
C GLU A 416 10.96 -21.68 -6.68
N ILE A 417 10.17 -20.75 -7.20
CA ILE A 417 10.36 -19.31 -6.95
C ILE A 417 10.13 -19.00 -5.47
N PHE A 418 9.12 -19.59 -4.83
CA PHE A 418 8.88 -19.47 -3.39
C PHE A 418 10.10 -19.92 -2.58
N ASP A 419 10.73 -21.04 -2.97
CA ASP A 419 11.95 -21.53 -2.33
C ASP A 419 13.16 -20.61 -2.54
N GLU A 420 13.33 -20.06 -3.74
CA GLU A 420 14.38 -19.06 -4.00
C GLU A 420 14.14 -17.77 -3.19
N VAL A 421 12.90 -17.30 -3.08
CA VAL A 421 12.56 -16.12 -2.29
C VAL A 421 12.77 -16.38 -0.80
N LEU A 422 12.46 -17.58 -0.30
CA LEU A 422 12.80 -17.94 1.08
C LEU A 422 14.33 -17.94 1.31
N LYS A 423 15.13 -18.37 0.34
CA LYS A 423 16.60 -18.26 0.44
C LYS A 423 17.04 -16.79 0.45
N ILE A 424 16.48 -15.97 -0.42
CA ILE A 424 16.73 -14.52 -0.50
C ILE A 424 16.40 -13.84 0.84
N ASN A 425 15.24 -14.14 1.42
CA ASN A 425 14.80 -13.63 2.72
C ASN A 425 15.66 -14.13 3.90
N THR A 426 16.49 -15.15 3.69
CA THR A 426 17.35 -15.75 4.73
C THR A 426 18.84 -15.74 4.39
N LEU A 427 19.26 -14.84 3.49
CA LEU A 427 20.67 -14.57 3.21
C LEU A 427 21.43 -14.18 4.50
N ASP A 428 22.71 -14.51 4.55
CA ASP A 428 23.53 -14.33 5.76
C ASP A 428 23.77 -12.84 6.04
N TYR A 429 23.21 -12.39 7.16
CA TYR A 429 23.33 -11.02 7.64
C TYR A 429 24.79 -10.55 7.77
N LYS A 430 25.69 -11.39 8.30
CA LYS A 430 27.07 -10.98 8.62
C LYS A 430 27.95 -10.88 7.38
N THR A 431 27.73 -11.74 6.41
CA THR A 431 28.38 -11.63 5.10
C THR A 431 28.01 -10.31 4.42
N TYR A 432 26.71 -10.00 4.32
CA TYR A 432 26.26 -8.76 3.67
C TYR A 432 26.72 -7.51 4.43
N GLU A 433 26.58 -7.47 5.76
CA GLU A 433 27.08 -6.37 6.59
C GLU A 433 28.55 -6.04 6.29
N THR A 434 29.40 -7.08 6.19
CA THR A 434 30.84 -6.93 5.94
C THR A 434 31.11 -6.36 4.54
N ILE A 435 30.43 -6.88 3.53
CA ILE A 435 30.60 -6.43 2.14
C ILE A 435 30.09 -4.99 1.98
N GLN A 436 28.92 -4.69 2.52
CA GLN A 436 28.32 -3.36 2.51
C GLN A 436 29.22 -2.35 3.22
N GLN A 437 29.89 -2.74 4.31
CA GLN A 437 30.85 -1.87 4.99
C GLN A 437 32.04 -1.50 4.09
N HIS A 438 32.54 -2.39 3.24
CA HIS A 438 33.59 -2.06 2.26
C HIS A 438 33.14 -0.98 1.27
N LEU A 439 31.88 -1.06 0.81
CA LEU A 439 31.28 -0.02 -0.05
C LEU A 439 31.19 1.31 0.70
N ILE A 440 30.66 1.30 1.93
CA ILE A 440 30.52 2.50 2.77
C ILE A 440 31.88 3.16 3.02
N ASP A 441 32.91 2.39 3.38
CA ASP A 441 34.26 2.92 3.63
C ASP A 441 34.90 3.55 2.37
N ALA A 442 34.50 3.12 1.17
CA ALA A 442 34.90 3.76 -0.08
C ALA A 442 34.09 5.03 -0.37
N LEU A 443 32.77 4.97 -0.17
CA LEU A 443 31.83 6.08 -0.36
C LEU A 443 32.09 7.24 0.61
N ASP A 444 32.44 6.97 1.87
CA ASP A 444 32.75 7.97 2.90
C ASP A 444 33.99 8.84 2.57
N LYS A 445 34.80 8.43 1.58
CA LYS A 445 35.93 9.21 1.07
C LYS A 445 35.52 10.21 -0.01
N ALA A 446 34.35 10.02 -0.61
CA ALA A 446 33.89 10.77 -1.76
C ALA A 446 33.23 12.10 -1.38
N ALA A 447 33.36 13.08 -2.26
CA ALA A 447 32.60 14.33 -2.21
C ALA A 447 31.31 14.22 -3.04
N TRP A 448 31.30 13.40 -4.09
CA TRP A 448 30.11 13.04 -4.86
C TRP A 448 30.24 11.66 -5.49
N VAL A 449 29.12 11.12 -5.95
CA VAL A 449 29.03 9.87 -6.72
C VAL A 449 28.52 10.17 -8.12
N GLU A 450 29.14 9.55 -9.13
CA GLU A 450 28.68 9.57 -10.52
C GLU A 450 28.05 8.23 -10.87
N ILE A 451 26.85 8.27 -11.47
CA ILE A 451 26.08 7.09 -11.89
C ILE A 451 25.73 7.25 -13.37
N LYS A 452 26.12 6.28 -14.20
CA LYS A 452 25.83 6.30 -15.64
C LYS A 452 25.15 5.02 -16.11
N GLY A 453 24.09 5.19 -16.89
CA GLY A 453 23.43 4.12 -17.63
C GLY A 453 24.19 3.74 -18.91
N ARG A 454 23.82 2.60 -19.50
CA ARG A 454 24.27 2.13 -20.82
C ARG A 454 23.11 1.56 -21.63
N GLY A 455 23.34 1.39 -22.92
CA GLY A 455 22.32 0.89 -23.85
C GLY A 455 21.24 1.94 -24.02
N ASP A 456 19.99 1.55 -23.81
CA ASP A 456 18.84 2.46 -23.88
C ASP A 456 18.63 3.25 -22.57
N ASN A 457 19.36 2.91 -21.50
CA ASN A 457 19.36 3.67 -20.27
C ASN A 457 20.35 4.84 -20.37
N HIS A 458 19.86 6.08 -20.49
CA HIS A 458 20.66 7.30 -20.54
C HIS A 458 20.80 8.01 -19.20
N THR A 459 20.70 7.29 -18.08
CA THR A 459 20.99 7.88 -16.76
C THR A 459 22.38 8.52 -16.76
N ASP A 460 22.49 9.74 -16.26
CA ASP A 460 23.73 10.46 -15.97
C ASP A 460 23.48 11.36 -14.76
N MET A 461 23.80 10.84 -13.57
CA MET A 461 23.52 11.48 -12.29
C MET A 461 24.81 11.78 -11.54
N LYS A 462 24.83 12.96 -10.93
CA LYS A 462 25.85 13.38 -9.96
C LYS A 462 25.16 13.61 -8.61
N VAL A 463 25.54 12.82 -7.60
CA VAL A 463 24.96 12.87 -6.25
C VAL A 463 25.98 13.41 -5.26
N MET A 464 25.67 14.53 -4.62
CA MET A 464 26.54 15.17 -3.63
C MET A 464 26.38 14.50 -2.27
N LEU A 465 27.52 14.25 -1.61
CA LEU A 465 27.57 13.68 -0.26
C LEU A 465 27.81 14.78 0.78
N HIS A 466 27.45 14.50 2.04
CA HIS A 466 27.77 15.42 3.13
C HIS A 466 29.26 15.37 3.46
N THR A 467 29.76 16.46 4.04
CA THR A 467 31.16 16.54 4.48
C THR A 467 31.31 15.87 5.83
N LEU A 468 32.09 14.79 5.89
CA LEU A 468 32.47 14.15 7.16
C LEU A 468 33.57 14.98 7.84
N ASN A 469 33.28 15.46 9.06
CA ASN A 469 34.26 16.20 9.85
C ASN A 469 35.15 15.25 10.65
N ASN A 470 34.61 14.09 11.04
CA ASN A 470 35.33 13.04 11.73
C ASN A 470 35.07 11.66 11.08
N PRO A 471 35.73 11.33 9.96
CA PRO A 471 35.50 10.06 9.24
C PRO A 471 35.75 8.77 10.04
N ALA A 472 36.40 8.88 11.21
CA ALA A 472 36.59 7.74 12.11
C ALA A 472 35.37 7.46 13.01
N GLN A 473 34.42 8.39 13.09
CA GLN A 473 33.22 8.29 13.95
C GLN A 473 31.93 8.65 13.20
N GLU A 474 32.01 9.20 12.01
CA GLU A 474 30.89 9.66 11.19
C GLU A 474 30.89 8.91 9.85
N THR A 475 29.69 8.67 9.31
CA THR A 475 29.48 8.08 7.99
C THR A 475 28.33 8.76 7.27
N ASN A 476 28.40 8.77 5.95
CA ASN A 476 27.32 9.24 5.09
C ASN A 476 26.27 8.16 4.79
N PHE A 477 26.61 6.88 4.93
CA PHE A 477 25.76 5.80 4.46
C PHE A 477 25.31 4.91 5.61
N GLU A 478 24.05 4.51 5.58
CA GLU A 478 23.51 3.47 6.45
C GLU A 478 23.75 2.09 5.83
N ASN A 479 24.17 1.14 6.67
CA ASN A 479 24.34 -0.26 6.33
C ASN A 479 23.01 -1.00 6.58
N CYS A 480 22.14 -1.04 5.57
CA CYS A 480 20.81 -1.63 5.69
C CYS A 480 20.86 -3.16 5.56
N VAL A 481 20.56 -3.84 6.65
CA VAL A 481 20.72 -5.30 6.79
C VAL A 481 19.49 -5.94 7.42
N ALA A 482 18.51 -6.41 6.63
CA ALA A 482 17.39 -7.30 7.02
C ALA A 482 16.87 -7.18 8.47
N ASP A 483 16.75 -5.96 8.98
CA ASP A 483 16.34 -5.63 10.33
C ASP A 483 14.96 -4.99 10.34
N VAL A 484 14.60 -4.22 9.32
CA VAL A 484 13.22 -3.76 9.08
C VAL A 484 12.71 -4.14 7.69
N ASN A 485 13.58 -4.13 6.68
CA ASN A 485 13.25 -4.53 5.31
C ASN A 485 13.92 -5.87 4.97
N ILE A 486 13.13 -6.93 4.77
CA ILE A 486 13.62 -8.27 4.43
C ILE A 486 13.32 -8.52 2.95
N PRO A 487 14.32 -8.82 2.10
CA PRO A 487 15.67 -9.32 2.42
C PRO A 487 16.74 -8.24 2.67
N VAL A 488 17.96 -8.66 3.05
CA VAL A 488 19.15 -7.78 3.03
C VAL A 488 19.37 -7.21 1.64
N GLY A 489 20.03 -6.06 1.55
CA GLY A 489 20.81 -5.78 0.35
C GLY A 489 20.86 -4.35 -0.16
N GLU A 490 21.14 -3.35 0.67
CA GLU A 490 21.53 -2.02 0.17
C GLU A 490 22.42 -1.24 1.14
N VAL A 491 23.08 -0.21 0.62
CA VAL A 491 23.64 0.88 1.42
C VAL A 491 23.05 2.18 0.92
N PHE A 492 22.56 3.03 1.81
CA PHE A 492 21.79 4.22 1.41
C PHE A 492 22.20 5.48 2.17
N THR A 493 21.89 6.64 1.61
CA THR A 493 22.15 7.96 2.20
C THR A 493 21.03 8.93 1.86
N SER A 494 20.76 9.91 2.73
CA SER A 494 20.02 11.11 2.33
C SER A 494 21.01 12.13 1.75
N PRO A 495 21.05 12.31 0.42
CA PRO A 495 22.09 13.09 -0.21
C PRO A 495 21.90 14.59 0.04
N LYS A 496 22.98 15.35 -0.14
CA LYS A 496 22.89 16.80 -0.20
C LYS A 496 22.21 17.19 -1.52
N LEU A 497 21.21 18.08 -1.47
CA LEU A 497 20.49 18.52 -2.65
C LEU A 497 21.33 19.49 -3.48
N THR A 498 21.94 20.49 -2.85
CA THR A 498 22.72 21.52 -3.58
C THR A 498 23.88 20.88 -4.34
N GLY A 499 23.92 21.07 -5.66
CA GLY A 499 24.92 20.50 -6.57
C GLY A 499 24.66 19.05 -7.01
N THR A 500 23.60 18.40 -6.51
CA THR A 500 23.09 17.13 -7.04
C THR A 500 22.26 17.42 -8.29
N GLU A 501 22.62 16.83 -9.42
CA GLU A 501 22.04 17.15 -10.72
C GLU A 501 22.18 15.99 -11.70
N GLY A 502 21.33 15.96 -12.72
CA GLY A 502 21.43 14.96 -13.78
C GLY A 502 20.08 14.48 -14.31
N VAL A 503 20.14 13.37 -15.04
CA VAL A 503 18.98 12.67 -15.58
C VAL A 503 18.95 11.26 -15.01
N LEU A 504 17.84 10.89 -14.38
CA LEU A 504 17.51 9.50 -14.07
C LEU A 504 16.59 9.00 -15.17
N HIS A 505 17.00 7.93 -15.85
CA HIS A 505 16.20 7.30 -16.88
C HIS A 505 16.12 5.79 -16.66
N VAL A 506 14.92 5.23 -16.77
CA VAL A 506 14.70 3.78 -16.77
C VAL A 506 13.77 3.43 -17.94
N PRO A 507 14.24 2.62 -18.93
CA PRO A 507 13.43 2.24 -20.08
C PRO A 507 12.13 1.54 -19.69
N GLN A 508 12.15 0.78 -18.59
CA GLN A 508 10.98 0.12 -18.02
C GLN A 508 11.19 -0.02 -16.50
N THR A 509 10.18 0.32 -15.72
CA THR A 509 10.18 0.09 -14.27
C THR A 509 8.76 -0.16 -13.77
N PHE A 510 8.63 -0.77 -12.60
CA PHE A 510 7.35 -1.08 -11.98
C PHE A 510 7.28 -0.41 -10.62
N LEU A 511 6.35 0.53 -10.48
CA LEU A 511 6.18 1.32 -9.26
C LEU A 511 4.75 1.09 -8.77
N ARG A 512 4.61 0.62 -7.53
CA ARG A 512 3.32 0.41 -6.85
C ARG A 512 2.30 -0.40 -7.66
N GLY A 513 2.76 -1.47 -8.32
CA GLY A 513 1.91 -2.37 -9.09
C GLY A 513 1.46 -1.83 -10.45
N MET A 514 2.02 -0.69 -10.88
CA MET A 514 1.86 -0.11 -12.22
C MET A 514 3.19 -0.12 -12.98
N GLN A 515 3.13 -0.43 -14.27
CA GLN A 515 4.29 -0.34 -15.16
C GLN A 515 4.49 1.09 -15.67
N TYR A 516 5.73 1.55 -15.72
CA TYR A 516 6.16 2.80 -16.33
C TYR A 516 7.12 2.51 -17.49
N ASN A 517 6.84 3.10 -18.65
CA ASN A 517 7.64 2.94 -19.86
C ASN A 517 8.41 4.25 -20.14
N ASP A 518 9.71 4.16 -20.42
CA ASP A 518 10.58 5.31 -20.75
C ASP A 518 10.51 6.42 -19.68
N LEU A 519 10.59 6.05 -18.39
CA LEU A 519 10.49 6.99 -17.28
C LEU A 519 11.77 7.82 -17.19
N GLU A 520 11.64 9.13 -17.30
CA GLU A 520 12.74 10.09 -17.19
C GLU A 520 12.42 11.18 -16.16
N LEU A 521 13.33 11.40 -15.22
CA LEU A 521 13.30 12.50 -14.26
C LEU A 521 14.60 13.33 -14.37
N GLN A 522 14.47 14.67 -14.47
CA GLN A 522 15.59 15.58 -14.55
C GLN A 522 15.73 16.41 -13.28
N PHE A 523 16.95 16.50 -12.75
CA PHE A 523 17.23 17.11 -11.46
C PHE A 523 18.16 18.31 -11.56
N ARG A 524 17.85 19.34 -10.76
CA ARG A 524 18.77 20.46 -10.48
C ARG A 524 18.72 20.78 -9.00
N ASP A 525 19.89 20.83 -8.37
CA ASP A 525 20.03 20.99 -6.93
C ASP A 525 19.11 20.01 -6.17
N GLY A 526 19.13 18.75 -6.59
CA GLY A 526 18.39 17.64 -5.98
C GLY A 526 16.88 17.69 -6.16
N MET A 527 16.32 18.68 -6.86
CA MET A 527 14.88 18.83 -7.08
C MET A 527 14.49 18.40 -8.50
N ILE A 528 13.34 17.73 -8.65
CA ILE A 528 12.76 17.44 -9.97
C ILE A 528 12.43 18.76 -10.68
N THR A 529 12.92 18.91 -11.90
CA THR A 529 12.66 20.07 -12.77
C THR A 529 11.87 19.71 -14.02
N LYS A 530 11.91 18.44 -14.44
CA LYS A 530 11.15 17.89 -15.55
C LYS A 530 10.96 16.40 -15.34
N TYR A 531 9.84 15.87 -15.79
CA TYR A 531 9.50 14.45 -15.75
C TYR A 531 8.71 14.05 -16.99
N THR A 532 8.86 12.81 -17.47
CA THR A 532 8.08 12.26 -18.58
C THR A 532 8.08 10.73 -18.56
N CYS A 533 7.10 10.13 -19.23
CA CYS A 533 7.03 8.70 -19.54
C CYS A 533 6.27 8.50 -20.87
N ARG A 534 6.23 7.26 -21.37
CA ARG A 534 5.61 6.86 -22.64
C ARG A 534 4.64 5.70 -22.51
N ASN A 535 3.79 5.72 -21.49
CA ASN A 535 2.75 4.72 -21.28
C ASN A 535 1.58 4.88 -22.27
N PHE A 536 1.24 6.11 -22.65
CA PHE A 536 0.11 6.47 -23.50
C PHE A 536 0.55 7.31 -24.70
N GLU A 537 -0.26 7.31 -25.76
CA GLU A 537 -0.02 8.16 -26.94
C GLU A 537 -0.17 9.66 -26.63
N LYS A 538 -1.05 10.00 -25.67
CA LYS A 538 -1.29 11.39 -25.27
C LYS A 538 -0.36 11.79 -24.13
N GLU A 539 0.42 12.85 -24.36
CA GLU A 539 1.36 13.39 -23.37
C GLU A 539 0.68 13.77 -22.03
N ALA A 540 -0.53 14.33 -22.08
CA ALA A 540 -1.29 14.69 -20.89
C ALA A 540 -1.69 13.47 -20.02
N GLU A 541 -1.86 12.29 -20.62
CA GLU A 541 -2.17 11.05 -19.87
C GLU A 541 -0.91 10.50 -19.20
N ASN A 542 0.26 10.65 -19.83
CA ASN A 542 1.58 10.33 -19.24
C ASN A 542 1.92 11.27 -18.07
N GLU A 543 1.71 12.57 -18.26
CA GLU A 543 1.92 13.57 -17.20
C GLU A 543 1.03 13.28 -15.99
N LYS A 544 -0.26 12.96 -16.23
CA LYS A 544 -1.18 12.57 -15.19
C LYS A 544 -0.73 11.30 -14.44
N LEU A 545 -0.31 10.26 -15.16
CA LEU A 545 0.19 9.02 -14.53
C LEU A 545 1.38 9.27 -13.59
N LEU A 546 2.26 10.21 -13.94
CA LEU A 546 3.39 10.61 -13.09
C LEU A 546 2.93 11.47 -11.92
N GLN A 547 1.99 12.39 -12.14
CA GLN A 547 1.40 13.19 -11.07
C GLN A 547 0.69 12.33 -10.02
N ASP A 548 -0.02 11.29 -10.47
CA ASP A 548 -0.78 10.40 -9.60
C ASP A 548 0.14 9.40 -8.87
N GLY A 549 1.12 8.81 -9.56
CA GLY A 549 1.91 7.69 -9.02
C GLY A 549 3.36 7.99 -8.59
N VAL A 550 3.94 9.13 -8.99
CA VAL A 550 5.34 9.50 -8.66
C VAL A 550 5.40 10.81 -7.89
N LEU A 551 4.71 11.86 -8.34
CA LEU A 551 4.75 13.19 -7.70
C LEU A 551 3.71 13.39 -6.60
N TYR A 552 2.68 12.54 -6.49
CA TYR A 552 1.59 12.68 -5.51
C TYR A 552 0.95 14.06 -5.53
N HIS A 553 0.77 14.62 -6.72
CA HIS A 553 0.24 15.97 -6.95
C HIS A 553 1.09 17.12 -6.37
N HIS A 554 2.35 16.86 -6.01
CA HIS A 554 3.31 17.91 -5.68
C HIS A 554 3.90 18.54 -6.95
N ASP A 555 4.17 19.85 -6.91
CA ASP A 555 4.75 20.58 -8.05
C ASP A 555 6.18 20.07 -8.38
N THR A 556 6.91 19.59 -7.37
CA THR A 556 8.25 19.02 -7.45
C THR A 556 8.53 18.19 -6.19
N LEU A 557 9.49 17.26 -6.28
CA LEU A 557 9.99 16.47 -5.15
C LEU A 557 11.52 16.54 -5.09
N PRO A 558 12.12 16.51 -3.89
CA PRO A 558 13.57 16.33 -3.72
C PRO A 558 13.97 14.86 -3.93
N ILE A 559 15.26 14.63 -4.14
CA ILE A 559 15.87 13.32 -3.92
C ILE A 559 15.99 13.11 -2.41
N GLY A 560 15.14 12.23 -1.88
CA GLY A 560 15.14 11.84 -0.47
C GLY A 560 16.25 10.84 -0.14
N GLU A 561 16.62 10.03 -1.14
CA GLU A 561 17.57 8.93 -0.99
C GLU A 561 18.40 8.66 -2.25
N PHE A 562 19.65 8.28 -2.04
CA PHE A 562 20.45 7.55 -3.00
C PHE A 562 20.99 6.27 -2.35
N ALA A 563 20.88 5.16 -3.06
CA ALA A 563 21.30 3.87 -2.55
C ALA A 563 21.96 2.99 -3.61
N ILE A 564 22.75 2.03 -3.14
CA ILE A 564 23.33 0.96 -3.94
C ILE A 564 22.79 -0.36 -3.41
N GLY A 565 21.83 -0.94 -4.14
CA GLY A 565 21.42 -2.33 -3.93
C GLY A 565 22.60 -3.28 -4.10
N THR A 566 22.63 -4.36 -3.32
CA THR A 566 23.70 -5.37 -3.29
C THR A 566 23.18 -6.79 -3.43
N ASN A 567 21.86 -7.00 -3.60
CA ASN A 567 21.25 -8.31 -3.70
C ASN A 567 21.25 -8.84 -5.14
N THR A 568 22.44 -9.21 -5.62
CA THR A 568 22.62 -9.83 -6.95
C THR A 568 21.99 -11.22 -7.05
N THR A 569 21.75 -11.90 -5.92
CA THR A 569 21.00 -13.17 -5.88
C THR A 569 19.55 -12.94 -6.31
N ALA A 570 18.87 -11.96 -5.69
CA ALA A 570 17.50 -11.58 -6.05
C ALA A 570 17.42 -11.14 -7.52
N TYR A 571 18.36 -10.32 -7.98
CA TYR A 571 18.47 -9.90 -9.38
C TYR A 571 18.56 -11.09 -10.34
N MET A 572 19.41 -12.08 -10.04
CA MET A 572 19.58 -13.24 -10.93
C MET A 572 18.43 -14.24 -10.87
N VAL A 573 17.78 -14.39 -9.71
CA VAL A 573 16.53 -15.16 -9.59
C VAL A 573 15.44 -14.50 -10.44
N ALA A 574 15.28 -13.19 -10.35
CA ALA A 574 14.28 -12.47 -11.12
C ALA A 574 14.50 -12.59 -12.64
N ARG A 575 15.76 -12.56 -13.09
CA ARG A 575 16.11 -12.81 -14.50
C ARG A 575 15.93 -14.26 -14.92
N ARG A 576 16.28 -15.24 -14.08
CA ARG A 576 16.14 -16.68 -14.40
C ARG A 576 14.69 -17.08 -14.64
N TYR A 577 13.78 -16.54 -13.84
CA TYR A 577 12.36 -16.84 -13.92
C TYR A 577 11.56 -15.80 -14.71
N GLU A 578 12.22 -14.76 -15.24
CA GLU A 578 11.58 -13.68 -16.01
C GLU A 578 10.46 -12.97 -15.23
N ILE A 579 10.75 -12.60 -13.97
CA ILE A 579 9.80 -11.98 -13.03
C ILE A 579 10.23 -10.58 -12.55
N ASN A 580 11.13 -9.91 -13.27
CA ASN A 580 11.63 -8.58 -12.87
C ASN A 580 10.50 -7.55 -12.76
N ASP A 581 9.51 -7.69 -13.62
CA ASP A 581 8.28 -6.90 -13.68
C ASP A 581 7.27 -7.19 -12.56
N LYS A 582 7.47 -8.29 -11.86
CA LYS A 582 6.59 -8.77 -10.79
C LYS A 582 7.18 -8.59 -9.40
N LEU A 583 8.43 -8.14 -9.29
CA LEU A 583 9.06 -7.91 -7.99
C LEU A 583 8.39 -6.74 -7.26
N PRO A 584 8.15 -6.86 -5.94
CA PRO A 584 7.73 -5.74 -5.13
C PRO A 584 8.92 -4.78 -4.96
N VAL A 585 8.63 -3.50 -4.72
CA VAL A 585 9.65 -2.46 -4.51
C VAL A 585 10.68 -2.90 -3.46
N LEU A 586 10.20 -3.48 -2.34
CA LEU A 586 11.01 -4.05 -1.26
C LEU A 586 12.17 -4.94 -1.73
N ILE A 587 11.95 -5.75 -2.77
CA ILE A 587 12.99 -6.61 -3.34
C ILE A 587 13.70 -5.89 -4.50
N ALA A 588 12.95 -5.20 -5.37
CA ALA A 588 13.47 -4.56 -6.57
C ALA A 588 14.54 -3.51 -6.25
N GLU A 589 14.35 -2.69 -5.22
CA GLU A 589 15.31 -1.65 -4.77
C GLU A 589 16.70 -2.24 -4.45
N LYS A 590 16.74 -3.49 -3.99
CA LYS A 590 17.98 -4.20 -3.63
C LYS A 590 18.70 -4.79 -4.83
N THR A 591 18.11 -4.72 -6.02
CA THR A 591 18.65 -5.31 -7.27
C THR A 591 19.44 -4.35 -8.16
N GLY A 592 19.80 -3.17 -7.65
CA GLY A 592 20.69 -2.23 -8.34
C GLY A 592 20.78 -0.89 -7.60
N PRO A 593 21.56 0.08 -8.12
CA PRO A 593 21.49 1.45 -7.63
C PRO A 593 20.10 2.05 -7.83
N HIS A 594 19.60 2.76 -6.83
CA HIS A 594 18.28 3.37 -6.89
C HIS A 594 18.26 4.77 -6.26
N PHE A 595 17.19 5.49 -6.58
CA PHE A 595 16.93 6.84 -6.10
C PHE A 595 15.49 6.92 -5.61
N ALA A 596 15.29 7.50 -4.43
CA ALA A 596 13.95 7.83 -3.96
C ALA A 596 13.65 9.31 -4.20
N VAL A 597 12.50 9.59 -4.80
CA VAL A 597 11.94 10.95 -4.86
C VAL A 597 10.88 11.12 -3.77
N GLY A 598 10.94 12.25 -3.06
CA GLY A 598 10.10 12.54 -1.90
C GLY A 598 10.91 12.72 -0.61
N ASP A 599 10.32 12.31 0.51
CA ASP A 599 10.91 12.45 1.85
C ASP A 599 12.16 11.58 2.02
N THR A 600 13.00 11.95 2.98
CA THR A 600 14.16 11.13 3.37
C THR A 600 13.70 9.81 3.99
N CYS A 601 14.57 8.80 3.96
CA CYS A 601 14.33 7.52 4.67
C CYS A 601 14.23 7.69 6.19
N TYR A 602 14.63 8.85 6.71
CA TYR A 602 14.58 9.23 8.12
C TYR A 602 13.42 10.19 8.43
N SER A 603 12.40 10.27 7.57
CA SER A 603 11.27 11.18 7.75
C SER A 603 10.69 11.10 9.17
N TYR A 604 10.70 12.23 9.89
CA TYR A 604 10.32 12.40 11.30
C TYR A 604 11.27 11.79 12.35
N GLU A 605 12.39 11.19 11.93
CA GLU A 605 13.47 10.66 12.78
C GLU A 605 14.83 11.35 12.50
N GLU A 606 14.86 12.42 11.70
CA GLU A 606 16.11 13.07 11.26
C GLU A 606 16.94 13.67 12.39
N ASP A 607 16.33 14.02 13.52
CA ASP A 607 17.04 14.57 14.68
C ASP A 607 17.59 13.49 15.62
N ARG A 608 17.18 12.23 15.45
CA ARG A 608 17.62 11.11 16.28
C ARG A 608 18.84 10.42 15.70
N MET A 609 19.97 10.53 16.38
CA MET A 609 21.21 9.90 15.91
C MET A 609 21.07 8.38 15.79
N THR A 610 21.28 7.87 14.57
CA THR A 610 21.41 6.44 14.27
C THR A 610 22.87 6.08 14.09
N TYR A 611 23.19 4.80 14.28
CA TYR A 611 24.55 4.30 14.23
C TYR A 611 24.59 3.03 13.41
N ASN A 612 25.60 2.91 12.55
CA ASN A 612 25.87 1.67 11.85
C ASN A 612 26.37 0.58 12.81
N PRO A 613 26.37 -0.70 12.37
CA PRO A 613 26.95 -1.80 13.14
C PRO A 613 28.43 -1.60 13.51
N ASP A 614 29.19 -0.84 12.72
CA ASP A 614 30.59 -0.47 13.00
C ASP A 614 30.73 0.60 14.12
N GLY A 615 29.60 1.16 14.58
CA GLY A 615 29.52 2.18 15.61
C GLY A 615 29.67 3.62 15.12
N LYS A 616 29.83 3.87 13.82
CA LYS A 616 29.85 5.23 13.27
C LYS A 616 28.45 5.85 13.31
N ALA A 617 28.39 7.13 13.65
CA ALA A 617 27.20 7.95 13.60
C ALA A 617 26.84 8.28 12.15
N ILE A 618 25.59 8.02 11.76
CA ILE A 618 25.11 8.34 10.42
C ILE A 618 24.70 9.82 10.42
N ILE A 619 25.44 10.67 9.70
CA ILE A 619 25.19 12.12 9.72
C ILE A 619 24.24 12.56 8.61
N ALA A 620 24.18 11.82 7.51
CA ALA A 620 23.39 12.13 6.32
C ALA A 620 21.93 11.65 6.48
N ARG A 621 21.22 12.24 7.44
CA ARG A 621 19.83 11.90 7.79
C ARG A 621 18.81 12.91 7.29
N ASP A 622 19.25 14.14 7.04
CA ASP A 622 18.45 15.18 6.43
C ASP A 622 19.14 15.78 5.20
N ASN A 623 18.38 16.62 4.52
CA ASN A 623 18.78 17.37 3.35
C ASN A 623 18.19 18.78 3.44
N GLU A 624 18.48 19.65 2.47
CA GLU A 624 18.07 21.06 2.54
C GLU A 624 16.55 21.26 2.61
N VAL A 625 15.74 20.30 2.18
CA VAL A 625 14.27 20.37 2.26
C VAL A 625 13.77 19.81 3.59
N SER A 626 14.17 18.61 4.01
CA SER A 626 13.78 18.04 5.31
C SER A 626 14.32 18.85 6.49
N ALA A 627 15.42 19.58 6.33
CA ALA A 627 15.93 20.54 7.33
C ALA A 627 14.97 21.71 7.57
N LEU A 628 14.03 21.99 6.65
CA LEU A 628 12.98 23.00 6.86
C LEU A 628 12.07 22.63 8.04
N ARG A 629 12.08 21.39 8.56
CA ARG A 629 11.33 21.00 9.77
C ARG A 629 11.60 21.93 10.96
N HIS A 630 12.77 22.55 11.02
CA HIS A 630 13.15 23.49 12.08
C HIS A 630 12.62 24.92 11.90
N THR A 631 12.22 25.29 10.69
CA THR A 631 11.87 26.68 10.33
C THR A 631 10.52 26.85 9.63
N ASP A 632 10.14 25.91 8.78
CA ASP A 632 8.93 25.85 7.96
C ASP A 632 8.48 24.37 7.80
N PRO A 633 7.90 23.76 8.86
CA PRO A 633 7.59 22.34 8.90
C PRO A 633 6.65 21.86 7.78
N GLU A 634 5.76 22.73 7.31
CA GLU A 634 4.79 22.41 6.25
C GLU A 634 5.47 22.12 4.90
N LYS A 635 6.73 22.53 4.72
CA LYS A 635 7.51 22.30 3.49
C LYS A 635 8.56 21.20 3.62
N ALA A 636 8.69 20.60 4.79
CA ALA A 636 9.72 19.61 5.07
C ALA A 636 9.33 18.20 4.64
N TYR A 637 8.02 17.90 4.62
CA TYR A 637 7.48 16.56 4.43
C TYR A 637 6.38 16.53 3.37
N PHE A 638 6.58 15.71 2.34
CA PHE A 638 5.69 15.47 1.22
C PHE A 638 4.78 14.25 1.45
N ASN A 639 5.11 13.40 2.44
CA ASN A 639 4.45 12.13 2.76
C ASN A 639 4.44 11.14 1.59
N CYS A 640 5.52 11.16 0.83
CA CYS A 640 5.78 10.21 -0.24
C CYS A 640 7.27 9.85 -0.28
N HIS A 641 7.56 8.65 -0.75
CA HIS A 641 8.90 8.13 -0.99
C HIS A 641 8.72 7.08 -2.09
N THR A 642 9.39 7.26 -3.22
CA THR A 642 9.23 6.39 -4.39
C THR A 642 10.59 6.02 -4.96
N ASP A 643 10.97 4.76 -4.77
CA ASP A 643 12.23 4.17 -5.22
C ASP A 643 12.20 3.79 -6.70
N ILE A 644 13.21 4.25 -7.43
CA ILE A 644 13.38 3.98 -8.86
C ILE A 644 14.75 3.33 -9.04
N THR A 645 14.75 2.05 -9.39
CA THR A 645 15.97 1.23 -9.51
C THR A 645 16.50 1.18 -10.92
N ILE A 646 17.82 1.29 -11.07
CA ILE A 646 18.54 1.05 -12.31
C ILE A 646 19.03 -0.40 -12.33
N PRO A 647 18.57 -1.24 -13.27
CA PRO A 647 19.03 -2.62 -13.36
C PRO A 647 20.54 -2.72 -13.62
N TYR A 648 21.22 -3.70 -13.01
CA TYR A 648 22.67 -3.90 -13.24
C TYR A 648 23.01 -4.09 -14.74
N ALA A 649 22.15 -4.74 -15.52
CA ALA A 649 22.35 -4.91 -16.96
C ALA A 649 22.41 -3.58 -17.72
N GLU A 650 21.78 -2.53 -17.20
CA GLU A 650 21.69 -1.21 -17.81
C GLU A 650 22.69 -0.21 -17.23
N LEU A 651 23.57 -0.65 -16.33
CA LEU A 651 24.49 0.21 -15.61
C LEU A 651 25.89 0.20 -16.25
N ALA A 652 26.40 1.38 -16.63
CA ALA A 652 27.75 1.55 -17.15
C ALA A 652 28.78 1.65 -16.03
N GLU A 653 28.57 2.58 -15.10
CA GLU A 653 29.49 2.80 -13.98
C GLU A 653 28.80 3.45 -12.78
N VAL A 654 29.28 3.09 -11.58
CA VAL A 654 29.08 3.84 -10.34
C VAL A 654 30.45 4.17 -9.79
N THR A 655 30.77 5.46 -9.69
CA THR A 655 32.11 5.94 -9.29
C THR A 655 32.00 6.93 -8.15
N ALA A 656 32.67 6.62 -7.04
CA ALA A 656 32.89 7.53 -5.93
C ALA A 656 34.04 8.50 -6.28
N VAL A 657 33.80 9.81 -6.24
CA VAL A 657 34.81 10.82 -6.59
C VAL A 657 35.18 11.66 -5.36
N CYS A 658 36.44 11.58 -4.97
CA CYS A 658 37.02 12.28 -3.83
C CYS A 658 37.20 13.78 -4.11
N ALA A 659 37.32 14.59 -3.06
CA ALA A 659 37.54 16.04 -3.17
C ALA A 659 38.85 16.41 -3.92
N ASP A 660 39.85 15.53 -3.94
CA ASP A 660 41.11 15.72 -4.67
C ASP A 660 41.04 15.26 -6.14
N GLY A 661 39.88 14.76 -6.59
CA GLY A 661 39.65 14.21 -7.92
C GLY A 661 39.99 12.72 -8.07
N THR A 662 40.43 12.04 -6.99
CA THR A 662 40.61 10.58 -6.99
C THR A 662 39.28 9.90 -7.27
N ARG A 663 39.28 8.92 -8.19
CA ARG A 663 38.09 8.18 -8.61
C ARG A 663 38.19 6.74 -8.14
N ILE A 664 37.18 6.28 -7.40
CA ILE A 664 37.07 4.93 -6.87
C ILE A 664 35.90 4.25 -7.59
N GLY A 665 36.20 3.23 -8.41
CA GLY A 665 35.18 2.46 -9.10
C GLY A 665 34.48 1.52 -8.12
N LEU A 666 33.14 1.58 -8.06
CA LEU A 666 32.33 0.70 -7.24
C LEU A 666 31.69 -0.38 -8.11
N ILE A 667 31.04 0.05 -9.20
CA ILE A 667 30.45 -0.82 -10.20
C ILE A 667 30.95 -0.41 -11.58
N LYS A 668 31.25 -1.38 -12.43
CA LYS A 668 31.56 -1.18 -13.84
C LYS A 668 30.90 -2.26 -14.68
N ASP A 669 30.23 -1.85 -15.75
CA ASP A 669 29.53 -2.72 -16.69
C ASP A 669 28.52 -3.69 -16.03
N GLY A 670 27.94 -3.27 -14.90
CA GLY A 670 27.00 -4.05 -14.09
C GLY A 670 27.64 -4.97 -13.05
N PHE A 671 28.97 -4.97 -12.90
CA PHE A 671 29.70 -5.79 -11.93
C PHE A 671 30.35 -4.95 -10.85
N PHE A 672 30.34 -5.43 -9.61
CA PHE A 672 31.08 -4.81 -8.53
C PHE A 672 32.59 -4.97 -8.77
N VAL A 673 33.35 -3.87 -8.68
CA VAL A 673 34.80 -3.85 -8.97
C VAL A 673 35.64 -3.36 -7.79
N LEU A 674 35.01 -3.05 -6.65
CA LEU A 674 35.70 -2.65 -5.43
C LEU A 674 36.23 -3.89 -4.69
N ASP A 675 37.46 -3.82 -4.21
CA ASP A 675 38.04 -4.88 -3.37
C ASP A 675 37.14 -5.16 -2.15
N GLY A 676 36.84 -6.45 -1.88
CA GLY A 676 35.96 -6.87 -0.79
C GLY A 676 34.48 -7.02 -1.18
N THR A 677 34.14 -6.80 -2.46
CA THR A 677 32.77 -6.96 -3.00
C THR A 677 32.63 -8.12 -3.99
N GLU A 678 33.66 -8.94 -4.15
CA GLU A 678 33.74 -9.99 -5.17
C GLU A 678 32.65 -11.04 -5.02
N GLU A 679 32.24 -11.32 -3.78
CA GLU A 679 31.19 -12.30 -3.48
C GLU A 679 29.84 -11.89 -4.07
N LEU A 680 29.55 -10.59 -4.19
CA LEU A 680 28.33 -10.08 -4.85
C LEU A 680 28.30 -10.44 -6.33
N ASN A 681 29.43 -10.69 -6.97
CA ASN A 681 29.44 -11.07 -8.38
C ASN A 681 29.19 -12.57 -8.60
N LEU A 682 29.25 -13.42 -7.56
CA LEU A 682 29.08 -14.87 -7.72
C LEU A 682 27.75 -15.26 -8.38
N PRO A 683 26.59 -14.68 -8.00
CA PRO A 683 25.34 -14.95 -8.69
C PRO A 683 25.36 -14.51 -10.15
N LEU A 684 26.01 -13.39 -10.46
CA LEU A 684 26.09 -12.81 -11.80
C LEU A 684 26.90 -13.68 -12.78
N TYR A 685 27.80 -14.52 -12.29
CA TYR A 685 28.57 -15.47 -13.12
C TYR A 685 27.82 -16.78 -13.40
N GLN A 686 26.74 -17.05 -12.67
CA GLN A 686 26.02 -18.33 -12.73
C GLN A 686 24.76 -18.31 -13.61
N GLY A 687 24.37 -17.16 -14.14
CA GLY A 687 23.31 -17.02 -15.15
C GLY A 687 23.79 -16.19 -16.33
#